data_AF-A0A2A2RZP4-F1
#
_entry.id   AF-A0A2A2RZP4-F1
#
_cell.length_a   1.000
_cell.length_b   1.000
_cell.length_c   1.000
_cell.angle_alpha   90.00
_cell.angle_beta   90.00
_cell.angle_gamma   90.00
#
_symmetry.space_group_name_H-M   'P 1'
#
loop_
_entity.id
_entity.type
_entity.pdbx_description
1 polymer ?
#
loop_
_entity_poly.entity_id
_entity_poly.type
_entity_poly.pdbx_seq_one_letter_code
_entity_poly.pdbx_strand_id
1 'polypeptide(L)'
;MRRQLSNRTVNAGDPARLGVSPASGPAFRNVRTALPLGIWLASALLTFAQPVAPPLIRPGAAPVSTNEPIRVTIAIPPAQTYVVGDPIPLTWRFTNTSTQLLAFMWEGCCRNNGKVEMKRQGPPPPAKVALAHLGPGPGIYSPKCDHCKQTRKLGELTVESTVAGPSLAHQFARAVRLAPGAAQEFGTLLADWVKTEFTGDYKVRAHYLGVHPKQRPQMPRGVALWNGRTLTPELELSLLSVADYLAERPARTAARQLSLQLAGPARLVPFASQSLKLRLTNTGQVEQRLDWPACLDLWIVTTNGQRVLPLSEPSLGSAETVVIPAGGTVERDLPFSHELLVGEPFEHYQVFVELRETATGLRVPSDSIFTHWRLDTAAVTQLLRDAADKPLTGARNAPLKLLRIYLGEIAAALRDVDPAALSPAAARLTADLRTAAALKPLSPKPGRVDLSLRIDPDGQFHFSEVAVADAFKHRALPVAEQLREVLSLRHHLGWDVGVGLKPEPGTLLRHVAAALAAIAPVRNDLASAPVTPVFNADSTAFANVSFPEAVIPANLVLRVTKPGHTPQLAVARRLADPQRPGIEAMFSAAEIPQLAFAALPRPAALEALLSDGQLASPRPLVLAAASLSWAELTAQLGPLLNRSLPLDLVVQ
;
A
#
# COMPACT_ATOMS: atom_id res chain seq x y z
N MET A 1 -22.36 -49.66 13.91
CA MET A 1 -22.94 -51.03 13.96
C MET A 1 -22.01 -51.97 13.20
N ARG A 2 -21.50 -53.04 13.87
CA ARG A 2 -20.97 -54.35 13.38
C ARG A 2 -20.05 -54.36 12.13
N ARG A 3 -18.91 -55.06 12.03
CA ARG A 3 -18.16 -56.03 12.87
C ARG A 3 -16.79 -56.26 12.19
N GLN A 4 -15.74 -56.39 13.01
CA GLN A 4 -14.62 -57.38 13.00
C GLN A 4 -13.88 -57.73 11.69
N LEU A 5 -12.55 -57.55 11.57
CA LEU A 5 -11.36 -58.11 12.28
C LEU A 5 -10.78 -59.36 11.60
N SER A 6 -9.46 -59.34 11.33
CA SER A 6 -8.50 -60.47 11.45
C SER A 6 -7.15 -60.06 10.84
N ASN A 7 -6.14 -59.69 11.66
CA ASN A 7 -4.96 -60.49 12.08
C ASN A 7 -3.83 -60.50 11.01
N ARG A 8 -2.52 -60.40 11.32
CA ARG A 8 -1.79 -60.95 12.48
C ARG A 8 -0.34 -60.39 12.56
N THR A 9 0.10 -60.14 13.79
CA THR A 9 1.43 -60.40 14.42
C THR A 9 2.75 -59.71 14.00
N VAL A 10 3.23 -58.97 15.00
CA VAL A 10 4.58 -58.65 15.48
C VAL A 10 5.55 -59.85 15.51
N ASN A 11 6.84 -59.60 15.27
CA ASN A 11 7.92 -60.20 16.07
C ASN A 11 9.14 -59.26 16.17
N ALA A 12 9.65 -59.17 17.40
CA ALA A 12 10.82 -58.42 17.85
C ALA A 12 12.10 -59.29 17.80
N GLY A 13 13.28 -58.68 17.81
CA GLY A 13 14.55 -59.38 18.05
C GLY A 13 15.82 -58.64 17.62
N ASP A 14 16.32 -57.79 18.53
CA ASP A 14 17.70 -57.24 18.69
C ASP A 14 18.80 -58.35 18.77
N PRO A 15 20.14 -58.13 18.99
CA PRO A 15 20.96 -56.89 19.11
C PRO A 15 22.42 -57.00 18.53
N ALA A 16 23.27 -55.99 18.85
CA ALA A 16 24.75 -55.97 19.02
C ALA A 16 25.51 -55.07 18.03
N ARG A 17 25.99 -53.87 18.42
CA ARG A 17 27.09 -53.45 19.34
C ARG A 17 28.40 -53.14 18.59
N LEU A 18 28.83 -51.89 18.71
CA LEU A 18 30.17 -51.33 19.07
C LEU A 18 30.18 -49.87 18.57
N GLY A 19 30.10 -48.83 19.39
CA GLY A 19 31.14 -48.33 20.31
C GLY A 19 32.20 -47.58 19.48
N VAL A 20 32.48 -46.28 19.61
CA VAL A 20 33.01 -45.56 20.78
C VAL A 20 32.78 -44.05 20.63
N SER A 21 32.77 -43.35 21.78
CA SER A 21 32.30 -41.99 22.07
C SER A 21 33.49 -40.98 22.28
N PRO A 22 33.44 -39.91 23.10
CA PRO A 22 33.32 -38.50 22.68
C PRO A 22 34.39 -37.54 23.27
N ALA A 23 34.27 -36.22 23.01
CA ALA A 23 34.91 -35.13 23.77
C ALA A 23 34.05 -33.84 23.63
N SER A 24 33.27 -33.43 24.63
CA SER A 24 33.59 -32.57 25.80
C SER A 24 33.40 -31.06 25.55
N GLY A 25 32.46 -30.45 26.29
CA GLY A 25 32.23 -28.98 26.39
C GLY A 25 33.31 -28.25 27.20
N PRO A 26 33.09 -27.00 27.69
CA PRO A 26 32.04 -26.75 28.69
C PRO A 26 31.34 -25.35 28.66
N ALA A 27 30.41 -25.21 29.59
CA ALA A 27 29.55 -24.05 29.91
C ALA A 27 30.17 -23.07 30.94
N PHE A 28 29.62 -21.84 31.02
CA PHE A 28 29.71 -20.90 32.16
C PHE A 28 28.36 -20.14 32.25
N ARG A 29 27.48 -20.38 33.24
CA ARG A 29 27.37 -19.93 34.65
C ARG A 29 27.17 -18.42 34.89
N ASN A 30 25.97 -18.10 35.39
CA ASN A 30 25.55 -16.88 36.10
C ASN A 30 26.30 -16.70 37.44
N VAL A 31 26.63 -15.45 37.79
CA VAL A 31 26.85 -15.00 39.18
C VAL A 31 26.35 -13.56 39.36
N ARG A 32 25.46 -13.36 40.34
CA ARG A 32 25.20 -12.07 41.03
C ARG A 32 26.18 -11.97 42.21
N THR A 33 26.74 -10.78 42.50
CA THR A 33 26.69 -10.04 43.78
C THR A 33 27.85 -9.04 43.97
N ALA A 34 27.50 -7.91 44.62
CA ALA A 34 28.27 -7.10 45.59
C ALA A 34 29.05 -5.85 45.13
N LEU A 35 28.55 -4.69 45.60
CA LEU A 35 29.24 -3.43 45.93
C LEU A 35 30.20 -3.63 47.13
N PRO A 36 31.26 -2.79 47.28
CA PRO A 36 31.22 -1.59 48.17
C PRO A 36 31.96 -0.38 47.54
N LEU A 37 31.55 0.89 47.70
CA LEU A 37 31.54 1.84 48.84
C LEU A 37 32.93 2.29 49.39
N GLY A 38 33.22 3.59 49.25
CA GLY A 38 34.30 4.38 49.88
C GLY A 38 34.57 5.65 49.04
N ILE A 39 33.93 6.81 49.26
CA ILE A 39 34.08 7.87 50.29
C ILE A 39 35.44 8.59 50.30
N TRP A 40 35.34 9.94 50.23
CA TRP A 40 36.21 11.07 50.65
C TRP A 40 36.43 12.06 49.48
N LEU A 41 36.36 13.38 49.58
CA LEU A 41 35.70 14.34 50.49
C LEU A 41 35.64 15.70 49.74
N ALA A 42 34.76 16.60 50.20
CA ALA A 42 34.49 17.93 49.65
C ALA A 42 35.66 18.93 49.69
N SER A 43 35.62 19.93 48.80
CA SER A 43 35.98 21.33 49.10
C SER A 43 35.37 22.27 48.07
N ALA A 44 34.54 23.19 48.56
CA ALA A 44 34.08 24.38 47.86
C ALA A 44 35.16 25.47 47.90
N LEU A 45 35.18 26.38 46.92
CA LEU A 45 35.37 27.83 47.10
C LEU A 45 35.28 28.57 45.74
N LEU A 46 34.25 29.42 45.66
CA LEU A 46 34.13 30.74 45.02
C LEU A 46 35.12 31.14 43.90
N THR A 47 34.60 31.53 42.73
CA THR A 47 35.15 32.65 41.95
C THR A 47 34.07 33.43 41.18
N PHE A 48 34.02 34.72 41.53
CA PHE A 48 33.52 35.93 40.86
C PHE A 48 32.78 35.83 39.52
N ALA A 49 31.55 36.35 39.54
CA ALA A 49 30.85 36.92 38.41
C ALA A 49 31.44 38.29 38.02
N GLN A 50 31.62 38.52 36.71
CA GLN A 50 31.50 39.83 36.06
C GLN A 50 31.00 39.67 34.61
N PRO A 51 30.34 40.71 34.06
CA PRO A 51 29.29 40.56 33.06
C PRO A 51 29.81 40.70 31.63
N VAL A 52 29.26 39.92 30.71
CA VAL A 52 29.42 40.16 29.26
C VAL A 52 28.07 40.58 28.69
N ALA A 53 28.10 41.70 27.98
CA ALA A 53 26.96 42.42 27.43
C ALA A 53 26.07 41.57 26.51
N PRO A 54 24.74 41.84 26.47
CA PRO A 54 23.84 41.13 25.58
C PRO A 54 24.10 41.55 24.11
N PRO A 55 24.09 40.61 23.16
CA PRO A 55 23.99 40.99 21.76
C PRO A 55 22.61 41.60 21.49
N LEU A 56 22.61 42.73 20.78
CA LEU A 56 21.44 43.46 20.31
C LEU A 56 20.55 42.56 19.43
N ILE A 57 19.56 41.93 20.05
CA ILE A 57 18.40 41.36 19.35
C ILE A 57 17.52 42.54 18.95
N ARG A 58 17.38 42.77 17.64
CA ARG A 58 16.25 43.53 17.10
C ARG A 58 15.03 42.60 17.04
N PRO A 59 13.97 42.79 17.85
CA PRO A 59 12.72 42.08 17.66
C PRO A 59 11.86 42.90 16.69
N GLY A 60 11.86 42.49 15.43
CA GLY A 60 10.92 42.96 14.41
C GLY A 60 9.93 41.86 14.06
N ALA A 61 9.26 41.27 15.05
CA ALA A 61 8.11 40.41 14.82
C ALA A 61 7.05 40.75 15.86
N ALA A 62 5.92 41.28 15.39
CA ALA A 62 4.74 41.50 16.21
C ALA A 62 4.33 40.18 16.90
N PRO A 63 3.87 40.21 18.16
CA PRO A 63 3.44 39.00 18.84
C PRO A 63 2.18 38.46 18.16
N VAL A 64 2.31 37.29 17.54
CA VAL A 64 1.16 36.50 17.10
C VAL A 64 0.48 35.98 18.37
N SER A 65 -0.64 36.62 18.73
CA SER A 65 -1.59 36.13 19.72
C SER A 65 -1.88 34.64 19.45
N THR A 66 -1.53 33.76 20.37
CA THR A 66 -1.94 32.35 20.30
C THR A 66 -2.36 31.85 21.68
N ASN A 67 -3.65 31.94 21.99
CA ASN A 67 -4.30 31.13 23.04
C ASN A 67 -4.38 29.63 22.61
N GLU A 68 -3.49 29.16 21.73
CA GLU A 68 -3.45 27.77 21.29
C GLU A 68 -2.63 26.94 22.30
N PRO A 69 -3.21 25.86 22.86
CA PRO A 69 -2.56 25.08 23.92
C PRO A 69 -1.42 24.17 23.41
N ILE A 70 -1.26 24.04 22.09
CA ILE A 70 -0.16 23.31 21.45
C ILE A 70 0.43 24.18 20.34
N ARG A 71 1.76 24.35 20.37
CA ARG A 71 2.55 24.97 19.30
C ARG A 71 3.21 23.89 18.45
N VAL A 72 3.17 24.03 17.13
CA VAL A 72 3.86 23.12 16.20
C VAL A 72 4.89 23.87 15.38
N THR A 73 6.06 23.25 15.20
CA THR A 73 7.10 23.72 14.29
C THR A 73 7.57 22.56 13.42
N ILE A 74 7.96 22.86 12.19
CA ILE A 74 8.66 21.92 11.30
C ILE A 74 10.09 22.38 11.08
N ALA A 75 11.00 21.43 10.88
CA ALA A 75 12.40 21.68 10.54
C ALA A 75 12.90 20.69 9.50
N ILE A 76 13.74 21.19 8.58
CA ILE A 76 14.50 20.38 7.62
C ILE A 76 15.99 20.57 7.96
N PRO A 77 16.76 19.49 8.21
CA PRO A 77 18.19 19.60 8.54
C PRO A 77 18.97 20.23 7.39
N PRO A 78 19.77 21.29 7.60
CA PRO A 78 20.39 22.04 6.51
C PRO A 78 21.34 21.19 5.65
N ALA A 79 21.31 21.43 4.34
CA ALA A 79 22.23 20.87 3.36
C ALA A 79 22.68 21.97 2.38
N GLN A 80 23.87 21.84 1.77
CA GLN A 80 24.30 22.79 0.74
C GLN A 80 23.54 22.61 -0.57
N THR A 81 23.09 21.39 -0.89
CA THR A 81 22.25 21.11 -2.06
C THR A 81 21.15 20.10 -1.76
N TYR A 82 19.90 20.50 -2.00
CA TYR A 82 18.77 19.57 -2.12
C TYR A 82 18.36 19.40 -3.58
N VAL A 83 18.12 18.17 -3.96
CA VAL A 83 17.64 17.77 -5.27
C VAL A 83 16.25 17.15 -5.13
N VAL A 84 15.35 17.45 -6.06
CA VAL A 84 14.03 16.84 -6.15
C VAL A 84 14.19 15.32 -6.21
N GLY A 85 13.52 14.61 -5.30
CA GLY A 85 13.66 13.16 -5.13
C GLY A 85 14.61 12.74 -4.00
N ASP A 86 15.33 13.68 -3.37
CA ASP A 86 16.05 13.39 -2.12
C ASP A 86 15.07 12.91 -1.02
N PRO A 87 15.50 12.00 -0.13
CA PRO A 87 14.76 11.65 1.08
C PRO A 87 14.91 12.76 2.14
N ILE A 88 14.39 13.96 1.85
CA ILE A 88 14.53 15.16 2.69
C ILE A 88 13.80 14.95 4.03
N PRO A 89 14.49 14.87 5.17
CA PRO A 89 13.83 14.69 6.46
C PRO A 89 13.02 15.93 6.85
N LEU A 90 11.78 15.71 7.29
CA LEU A 90 10.89 16.72 7.84
C LEU A 90 10.56 16.36 9.29
N THR A 91 11.15 17.10 10.22
CA THR A 91 10.96 16.92 11.66
C THR A 91 9.83 17.80 12.15
N TRP A 92 8.80 17.20 12.74
CA TRP A 92 7.67 17.87 13.38
C TRP A 92 7.90 17.93 14.87
N ARG A 93 7.78 19.11 15.48
CA ARG A 93 7.90 19.31 16.92
C ARG A 93 6.62 19.91 17.48
N PHE A 94 5.98 19.18 18.37
CA PHE A 94 4.78 19.59 19.10
C PHE A 94 5.17 20.00 20.52
N THR A 95 4.78 21.19 20.96
CA THR A 95 5.07 21.71 22.31
C THR A 95 3.78 22.09 23.01
N ASN A 96 3.52 21.53 24.19
CA ASN A 96 2.36 21.89 25.00
C ASN A 96 2.65 23.17 25.77
N THR A 97 1.99 24.27 25.38
CA THR A 97 2.12 25.59 25.99
C THR A 97 1.11 25.82 27.11
N SER A 98 0.22 24.86 27.36
CA SER A 98 -0.78 24.92 28.42
C SER A 98 -0.27 24.32 29.73
N THR A 99 -1.04 24.52 30.80
CA THR A 99 -0.83 23.90 32.12
C THR A 99 -1.48 22.53 32.25
N GLN A 100 -2.24 22.08 31.25
CA GLN A 100 -2.98 20.82 31.28
C GLN A 100 -2.22 19.70 30.54
N LEU A 101 -2.37 18.47 30.99
CA LEU A 101 -1.88 17.29 30.27
C LEU A 101 -2.79 17.05 29.05
N LEU A 102 -2.20 17.13 27.85
CA LEU A 102 -2.93 17.01 26.59
C LEU A 102 -2.59 15.71 25.87
N ALA A 103 -3.46 15.31 24.95
CA ALA A 103 -3.18 14.29 23.97
C ALA A 103 -3.74 14.62 22.59
N PHE A 104 -3.07 14.10 21.56
CA PHE A 104 -3.43 14.28 20.16
C PHE A 104 -3.09 13.03 19.33
N MET A 105 -3.52 12.99 18.07
CA MET A 105 -3.40 11.83 17.19
C MET A 105 -2.31 12.02 16.16
N TRP A 106 -1.11 11.49 16.40
CA TRP A 106 -0.07 11.39 15.37
C TRP A 106 -0.39 10.30 14.35
N GLU A 107 -0.07 10.56 13.09
CA GLU A 107 -0.52 9.75 11.97
C GLU A 107 0.65 8.98 11.37
N GLY A 108 0.62 7.65 11.55
CA GLY A 108 1.59 6.77 10.89
C GLY A 108 1.29 6.55 9.40
N CYS A 109 0.02 6.36 9.01
CA CYS A 109 -0.32 5.90 7.64
C CYS A 109 -1.45 6.66 6.91
N CYS A 110 -2.17 7.59 7.54
CA CYS A 110 -3.46 8.09 6.99
C CYS A 110 -3.56 9.60 6.77
N ARG A 111 -2.58 10.39 7.23
CA ARG A 111 -2.40 11.83 6.92
C ARG A 111 -3.71 12.68 6.92
N ASN A 112 -4.65 12.44 7.83
CA ASN A 112 -5.93 13.16 7.99
C ASN A 112 -5.85 14.40 8.90
N ASN A 113 -4.85 14.46 9.79
CA ASN A 113 -4.62 15.48 10.80
C ASN A 113 -3.55 16.46 10.35
N GLY A 114 -2.51 15.99 9.66
CA GLY A 114 -1.44 16.82 9.12
C GLY A 114 -1.68 17.20 7.65
N LYS A 115 -1.24 18.39 7.26
CA LYS A 115 -1.10 18.80 5.86
C LYS A 115 0.14 19.67 5.74
N VAL A 116 0.99 19.44 4.73
CA VAL A 116 2.06 20.38 4.38
C VAL A 116 1.66 21.07 3.09
N GLU A 117 1.74 22.39 3.12
CA GLU A 117 1.59 23.24 1.97
C GLU A 117 2.97 23.72 1.56
N MET A 118 3.26 23.57 0.28
CA MET A 118 4.48 24.09 -0.30
C MET A 118 4.13 25.01 -1.46
N LYS A 119 4.57 26.26 -1.34
CA LYS A 119 4.37 27.28 -2.37
C LYS A 119 5.71 27.64 -2.96
N ARG A 120 5.83 27.48 -4.28
CA ARG A 120 6.97 28.04 -5.03
C ARG A 120 6.84 29.57 -5.03
N GLN A 121 7.95 30.30 -5.11
CA GLN A 121 7.92 31.78 -5.21
C GLN A 121 8.10 32.26 -6.68
N GLY A 122 7.20 33.12 -7.21
CA GLY A 122 7.35 33.89 -8.49
C GLY A 122 6.08 34.08 -9.40
N PRO A 123 6.18 34.33 -10.73
CA PRO A 123 5.09 34.16 -11.77
C PRO A 123 5.24 32.94 -12.76
N PRO A 124 4.16 32.31 -13.29
CA PRO A 124 4.18 30.98 -13.97
C PRO A 124 5.13 30.89 -15.18
N PRO A 125 5.65 29.69 -15.52
CA PRO A 125 6.71 29.54 -16.51
C PRO A 125 6.24 29.88 -17.94
N PRO A 126 6.98 30.70 -18.71
CA PRO A 126 6.80 30.76 -20.15
C PRO A 126 7.41 29.53 -20.84
N ALA A 127 6.77 29.08 -21.92
CA ALA A 127 7.28 28.02 -22.77
C ALA A 127 8.55 28.49 -23.49
N LYS A 128 9.70 27.87 -23.16
CA LYS A 128 11.04 28.04 -23.76
C LYS A 128 11.73 29.37 -23.42
N VAL A 129 12.89 29.31 -22.76
CA VAL A 129 14.20 29.86 -23.20
C VAL A 129 15.27 29.40 -22.19
N ALA A 130 16.35 28.82 -22.70
CA ALA A 130 17.62 28.63 -21.99
C ALA A 130 18.50 29.88 -22.22
N LEU A 131 19.09 30.43 -21.17
CA LEU A 131 20.15 31.44 -21.27
C LEU A 131 21.34 31.00 -20.39
N ALA A 132 22.53 30.98 -21.00
CA ALA A 132 23.78 30.58 -20.37
C ALA A 132 24.34 31.68 -19.45
N HIS A 133 25.08 31.25 -18.42
CA HIS A 133 25.83 32.12 -17.50
C HIS A 133 26.86 32.97 -18.25
N LEU A 134 26.82 34.30 -18.05
CA LEU A 134 27.92 35.21 -18.35
C LEU A 134 28.20 36.07 -17.10
N GLY A 135 29.19 35.67 -16.30
CA GLY A 135 29.67 36.39 -15.13
C GLY A 135 30.94 35.75 -14.54
N PRO A 136 31.81 36.52 -13.85
CA PRO A 136 33.09 36.01 -13.37
C PRO A 136 32.94 35.31 -12.00
N GLY A 137 32.94 33.98 -12.02
CA GLY A 137 32.90 33.09 -10.85
C GLY A 137 32.44 31.68 -11.26
N PRO A 138 33.03 30.59 -10.77
CA PRO A 138 32.92 29.29 -11.43
C PRO A 138 31.58 28.61 -11.11
N GLY A 139 30.62 28.74 -12.03
CA GLY A 139 29.60 27.75 -12.45
C GLY A 139 28.74 26.99 -11.43
N ILE A 140 28.89 27.22 -10.13
CA ILE A 140 28.16 26.53 -9.07
C ILE A 140 27.07 27.45 -8.58
N TYR A 141 25.84 26.96 -8.65
CA TYR A 141 24.67 27.66 -8.17
C TYR A 141 24.83 27.98 -6.67
N SER A 142 24.59 29.24 -6.29
CA SER A 142 24.58 29.68 -4.88
C SER A 142 23.21 30.24 -4.51
N PRO A 143 22.53 29.72 -3.46
CA PRO A 143 21.26 30.28 -2.98
C PRO A 143 21.43 31.71 -2.41
N LYS A 144 22.67 32.17 -2.21
CA LYS A 144 22.99 33.53 -1.78
C LYS A 144 23.26 34.48 -2.94
N CYS A 145 23.50 34.00 -4.16
CA CYS A 145 23.80 34.82 -5.34
C CYS A 145 22.52 35.41 -5.96
N ASP A 146 22.46 36.73 -6.11
CA ASP A 146 21.25 37.39 -6.62
C ASP A 146 20.95 37.07 -8.09
N HIS A 147 21.97 36.81 -8.92
CA HIS A 147 21.78 36.32 -10.29
C HIS A 147 21.12 34.92 -10.30
N CYS A 148 21.63 34.00 -9.47
CA CYS A 148 21.07 32.65 -9.33
C CYS A 148 19.65 32.66 -8.72
N LYS A 149 19.36 33.60 -7.80
CA LYS A 149 18.02 33.82 -7.25
C LYS A 149 17.07 34.41 -8.30
N GLN A 150 17.54 35.27 -9.20
CA GLN A 150 16.73 35.84 -10.27
C GLN A 150 16.33 34.78 -11.31
N THR A 151 17.22 33.85 -11.67
CA THR A 151 16.91 32.71 -12.56
C THR A 151 15.91 31.72 -11.93
N ARG A 152 15.86 31.62 -10.59
CA ARG A 152 14.91 30.76 -9.85
C ARG A 152 13.48 31.30 -9.77
N LYS A 153 13.29 32.63 -9.90
CA LYS A 153 12.02 33.30 -9.62
C LYS A 153 11.06 33.20 -10.81
N LEU A 154 10.36 32.08 -10.88
CA LEU A 154 9.20 31.84 -11.74
C LEU A 154 8.13 31.05 -10.93
N GLY A 155 7.01 31.69 -10.63
CA GLY A 155 5.70 31.15 -10.25
C GLY A 155 5.38 30.94 -8.78
N GLU A 156 4.29 31.54 -8.28
CA GLU A 156 3.51 31.05 -7.15
C GLU A 156 2.63 29.93 -7.69
N LEU A 157 3.23 28.75 -7.73
CA LEU A 157 2.52 27.49 -7.93
C LEU A 157 2.38 26.85 -6.55
N THR A 158 1.14 26.59 -6.15
CA THR A 158 0.88 25.70 -5.02
C THR A 158 1.18 24.29 -5.51
N VAL A 159 2.12 23.62 -4.86
CA VAL A 159 2.50 22.26 -5.21
C VAL A 159 1.44 21.29 -4.72
N GLU A 160 1.16 20.25 -5.51
CA GLU A 160 0.14 19.26 -5.17
C GLU A 160 0.46 18.58 -3.83
N SER A 161 -0.51 18.64 -2.92
CA SER A 161 -0.50 17.82 -1.71
C SER A 161 -0.61 16.36 -2.15
N THR A 162 0.23 15.49 -1.58
CA THR A 162 0.04 14.05 -1.76
C THR A 162 -1.34 13.66 -1.21
N VAL A 163 -2.08 12.85 -1.96
CA VAL A 163 -3.41 12.37 -1.54
C VAL A 163 -3.23 11.45 -0.34
N ALA A 164 -4.03 11.65 0.71
CA ALA A 164 -4.07 10.75 1.85
C ALA A 164 -4.33 9.31 1.40
N GLY A 165 -3.45 8.38 1.77
CA GLY A 165 -3.65 6.96 1.49
C GLY A 165 -4.91 6.43 2.20
N PRO A 166 -5.66 5.51 1.58
CA PRO A 166 -6.81 4.90 2.25
C PRO A 166 -6.33 4.03 3.42
N SER A 167 -7.01 4.09 4.56
CA SER A 167 -6.69 3.24 5.70
C SER A 167 -7.93 2.78 6.47
N LEU A 168 -8.09 1.47 6.50
CA LEU A 168 -8.97 0.73 7.41
C LEU A 168 -8.32 0.55 8.81
N ALA A 169 -7.09 1.02 9.04
CA ALA A 169 -6.31 0.81 10.27
C ALA A 169 -6.59 1.84 11.39
N HIS A 170 -7.66 2.63 11.29
CA HIS A 170 -7.98 3.71 12.24
C HIS A 170 -8.41 3.22 13.63
N GLN A 171 -8.67 1.92 13.81
CA GLN A 171 -9.22 1.39 15.06
C GLN A 171 -8.18 1.19 16.17
N PHE A 172 -6.87 1.32 15.87
CA PHE A 172 -5.80 1.02 16.83
C PHE A 172 -4.73 2.12 17.01
N ALA A 173 -4.89 3.30 16.40
CA ALA A 173 -3.96 4.40 16.60
C ALA A 173 -4.08 4.96 18.04
N ARG A 174 -2.99 4.87 18.81
CA ARG A 174 -2.92 5.37 20.19
C ARG A 174 -2.65 6.88 20.19
N ALA A 175 -3.35 7.62 21.05
CA ALA A 175 -3.10 9.04 21.22
C ALA A 175 -1.73 9.31 21.86
N VAL A 176 -1.00 10.25 21.30
CA VAL A 176 0.26 10.81 21.80
C VAL A 176 -0.04 11.71 22.99
N ARG A 177 0.69 11.55 24.10
CA ARG A 177 0.52 12.36 25.32
C ARG A 177 1.61 13.41 25.40
N LEU A 178 1.24 14.63 25.74
CA LEU A 178 2.14 15.76 25.83
C LEU A 178 1.95 16.48 27.17
N ALA A 179 2.90 16.30 28.08
CA ALA A 179 2.89 16.94 29.39
C ALA A 179 3.01 18.48 29.29
N PRO A 180 2.51 19.24 30.29
CA PRO A 180 2.68 20.69 30.33
C PRO A 180 4.14 21.10 30.13
N GLY A 181 4.42 22.01 29.19
CA GLY A 181 5.77 22.48 28.86
C GLY A 181 6.65 21.47 28.12
N ALA A 182 6.20 20.23 27.90
CA ALA A 182 6.96 19.22 27.19
C ALA A 182 6.87 19.39 25.66
N ALA A 183 7.89 18.90 24.97
CA ALA A 183 7.92 18.80 23.52
C ALA A 183 8.07 17.34 23.07
N GLN A 184 7.51 17.02 21.91
CA GLN A 184 7.68 15.72 21.27
C GLN A 184 7.94 15.90 19.78
N GLU A 185 8.88 15.11 19.26
CA GLU A 185 9.34 15.18 17.89
C GLU A 185 8.97 13.92 17.09
N PHE A 186 8.63 14.11 15.83
CA PHE A 186 8.29 13.04 14.88
C PHE A 186 8.99 13.29 13.55
N GLY A 187 9.66 12.27 13.01
CA GLY A 187 10.29 12.30 11.70
C GLY A 187 9.35 11.83 10.60
N THR A 188 9.30 12.57 9.50
CA THR A 188 8.69 12.19 8.22
C THR A 188 9.64 12.57 7.07
N LEU A 189 9.31 12.24 5.83
CA LEU A 189 9.99 12.80 4.66
C LEU A 189 9.17 13.94 4.07
N LEU A 190 9.80 14.93 3.42
CA LEU A 190 9.06 15.98 2.72
C LEU A 190 8.17 15.41 1.61
N ALA A 191 8.66 14.39 0.90
CA ALA A 191 7.94 13.67 -0.14
C ALA A 191 6.69 12.92 0.38
N ASP A 192 6.57 12.72 1.70
CA ASP A 192 5.35 12.22 2.33
C ASP A 192 4.21 13.24 2.31
N TRP A 193 4.48 14.50 2.01
CA TRP A 193 3.44 15.52 2.13
C TRP A 193 3.20 16.27 0.83
N VAL A 194 4.26 16.57 0.09
CA VAL A 194 4.20 17.37 -1.13
C VAL A 194 4.97 16.70 -2.27
N LYS A 195 4.41 16.77 -3.48
CA LYS A 195 5.06 16.23 -4.68
C LYS A 195 5.76 17.33 -5.46
N THR A 196 7.09 17.41 -5.35
CA THR A 196 7.89 18.48 -5.98
C THR A 196 8.45 18.03 -7.31
N GLU A 197 8.33 18.84 -8.37
CA GLU A 197 8.79 18.44 -9.72
C GLU A 197 9.77 19.44 -10.36
N PHE A 198 9.91 20.64 -9.79
CA PHE A 198 10.64 21.74 -10.43
C PHE A 198 11.69 22.37 -9.51
N THR A 199 12.73 22.93 -10.12
CA THR A 199 13.67 23.82 -9.42
C THR A 199 12.94 25.05 -8.90
N GLY A 200 13.28 25.48 -7.69
CA GLY A 200 12.77 26.73 -7.15
C GLY A 200 13.10 26.96 -5.69
N ASP A 201 12.76 28.17 -5.25
CA ASP A 201 12.69 28.53 -3.84
C ASP A 201 11.24 28.39 -3.37
N TYR A 202 11.07 27.70 -2.25
CA TYR A 202 9.79 27.27 -1.72
C TYR A 202 9.59 27.78 -0.30
N LYS A 203 8.36 28.18 -0.02
CA LYS A 203 7.84 28.34 1.35
C LYS A 203 7.07 27.09 1.73
N VAL A 204 7.56 26.40 2.74
CA VAL A 204 6.95 25.21 3.32
C VAL A 204 6.24 25.64 4.60
N ARG A 205 4.96 25.28 4.72
CA ARG A 205 4.18 25.50 5.94
C ARG A 205 3.35 24.27 6.23
N ALA A 206 3.28 23.88 7.49
CA ALA A 206 2.45 22.78 7.93
C ALA A 206 1.21 23.27 8.70
N HIS A 207 0.12 22.56 8.49
CA HIS A 207 -1.13 22.67 9.23
C HIS A 207 -1.35 21.37 9.98
N TYR A 208 -1.82 21.47 11.22
CA TYR A 208 -2.11 20.30 12.01
C TYR A 208 -3.41 20.43 12.79
N LEU A 209 -4.20 19.36 12.80
CA LEU A 209 -5.43 19.19 13.57
C LEU A 209 -5.17 18.12 14.63
N GLY A 210 -5.33 18.43 15.91
CA GLY A 210 -4.97 17.51 16.98
C GLY A 210 -5.71 16.17 16.97
N VAL A 211 -7.03 16.18 16.80
CA VAL A 211 -7.87 14.98 16.66
C VAL A 211 -8.93 15.23 15.60
N HIS A 212 -8.98 14.40 14.56
CA HIS A 212 -10.00 14.50 13.52
C HIS A 212 -11.40 14.19 14.09
N PRO A 213 -12.49 14.88 13.69
CA PRO A 213 -13.83 14.64 14.24
C PRO A 213 -14.36 13.21 14.12
N LYS A 214 -13.87 12.44 13.14
CA LYS A 214 -14.20 11.03 12.92
C LYS A 214 -13.36 10.05 13.76
N GLN A 215 -12.30 10.52 14.43
CA GLN A 215 -11.48 9.70 15.32
C GLN A 215 -12.14 9.58 16.70
N ARG A 216 -11.99 8.41 17.33
CA ARG A 216 -12.49 8.10 18.68
C ARG A 216 -11.38 7.39 19.48
N PRO A 217 -10.28 8.09 19.84
CA PRO A 217 -9.18 7.45 20.55
C PRO A 217 -9.59 7.05 21.97
N GLN A 218 -9.10 5.91 22.43
CA GLN A 218 -9.26 5.50 23.83
C GLN A 218 -8.34 6.34 24.72
N MET A 219 -8.92 6.96 25.76
CA MET A 219 -8.22 7.94 26.61
C MET A 219 -8.11 7.50 28.07
N PRO A 220 -6.92 7.60 28.70
CA PRO A 220 -6.79 7.47 30.15
C PRO A 220 -7.51 8.61 30.87
N ARG A 221 -7.91 8.36 32.13
CA ARG A 221 -8.47 9.41 33.01
C ARG A 221 -7.45 10.54 33.23
N GLY A 222 -7.92 11.79 33.21
CA GLY A 222 -7.10 12.97 33.53
C GLY A 222 -6.29 13.56 32.37
N VAL A 223 -6.49 13.10 31.13
CA VAL A 223 -5.84 13.65 29.93
C VAL A 223 -6.88 14.30 29.04
N ALA A 224 -6.69 15.58 28.69
CA ALA A 224 -7.59 16.27 27.77
C ALA A 224 -7.20 16.02 26.31
N LEU A 225 -8.18 15.81 25.43
CA LEU A 225 -7.91 15.72 23.99
C LEU A 225 -7.80 17.12 23.39
N TRP A 226 -6.69 17.38 22.69
CA TRP A 226 -6.57 18.57 21.86
C TRP A 226 -7.21 18.29 20.50
N ASN A 227 -8.36 18.92 20.23
CA ASN A 227 -9.06 18.87 18.94
C ASN A 227 -8.91 20.18 18.14
N GLY A 228 -8.03 21.08 18.60
CA GLY A 228 -7.75 22.35 17.96
C GLY A 228 -6.88 22.20 16.71
N ARG A 229 -6.72 23.31 16.00
CA ARG A 229 -5.82 23.44 14.85
C ARG A 229 -4.64 24.30 15.24
N THR A 230 -3.55 24.14 14.52
CA THR A 230 -2.39 25.02 14.61
C THR A 230 -1.66 25.05 13.27
N LEU A 231 -0.88 26.11 13.06
CA LEU A 231 -0.04 26.29 11.90
C LEU A 231 1.40 26.48 12.32
N THR A 232 2.32 25.95 11.53
CA THR A 232 3.74 26.22 11.72
C THR A 232 4.12 27.59 11.15
N PRO A 233 5.22 28.18 11.61
CA PRO A 233 5.93 29.20 10.85
C PRO A 233 6.31 28.69 9.45
N GLU A 234 6.52 29.62 8.51
CA GLU A 234 7.08 29.28 7.20
C GLU A 234 8.55 28.90 7.31
N LEU A 235 8.93 27.86 6.57
CA LEU A 235 10.30 27.43 6.35
C LEU A 235 10.67 27.69 4.89
N GLU A 236 11.86 28.24 4.65
CA GLU A 236 12.40 28.40 3.30
C GLU A 236 13.17 27.15 2.88
N LEU A 237 12.95 26.70 1.65
CA LEU A 237 13.62 25.54 1.06
C LEU A 237 13.95 25.80 -0.41
N SER A 238 15.20 25.59 -0.79
CA SER A 238 15.63 25.64 -2.19
C SER A 238 15.83 24.22 -2.72
N LEU A 239 15.22 23.90 -3.86
CA LEU A 239 15.35 22.60 -4.53
C LEU A 239 15.85 22.79 -5.96
N LEU A 240 16.72 21.88 -6.41
CA LEU A 240 17.07 21.70 -7.82
C LEU A 240 16.30 20.50 -8.39
N SER A 241 15.80 20.62 -9.61
CA SER A 241 15.39 19.47 -10.43
C SER A 241 16.62 18.62 -10.75
N VAL A 242 16.42 17.34 -11.06
CA VAL A 242 17.52 16.47 -11.50
C VAL A 242 18.24 17.06 -12.71
N ALA A 243 17.50 17.60 -13.69
CA ALA A 243 18.07 18.19 -14.89
C ALA A 243 19.00 19.38 -14.60
N ASP A 244 18.55 20.31 -13.74
CA ASP A 244 19.35 21.47 -13.36
C ASP A 244 20.56 21.07 -12.49
N TYR A 245 20.37 20.09 -11.61
CA TYR A 245 21.47 19.53 -10.82
C TYR A 245 22.56 18.91 -11.70
N LEU A 246 22.19 18.15 -12.73
CA LEU A 246 23.14 17.57 -13.68
C LEU A 246 23.79 18.62 -14.58
N ALA A 247 23.10 19.71 -14.91
CA ALA A 247 23.66 20.82 -15.68
C ALA A 247 24.82 21.52 -14.93
N GLU A 248 24.80 21.51 -13.60
CA GLU A 248 25.86 22.05 -12.75
C GLU A 248 27.09 21.13 -12.61
N ARG A 249 27.07 19.94 -13.22
CA ARG A 249 28.14 18.93 -13.10
C ARG A 249 29.54 19.51 -13.37
N PRO A 250 29.82 20.23 -14.47
CA PRO A 250 31.18 20.70 -14.75
C PRO A 250 31.75 21.57 -13.63
N ALA A 251 30.90 22.41 -13.03
CA ALA A 251 31.32 23.30 -11.96
C ALA A 251 31.49 22.56 -10.62
N ARG A 252 30.59 21.62 -10.31
CA ARG A 252 30.69 20.75 -9.13
C ARG A 252 31.96 19.90 -9.18
N THR A 253 32.28 19.33 -10.34
CA THR A 253 33.54 18.63 -10.60
C THR A 253 34.74 19.54 -10.38
N ALA A 254 34.70 20.79 -10.87
CA ALA A 254 35.80 21.75 -10.69
C ALA A 254 36.04 22.10 -9.22
N ALA A 255 34.97 22.33 -8.43
CA ALA A 255 35.12 22.63 -7.00
C ALA A 255 35.57 21.43 -6.18
N ARG A 256 35.08 20.22 -6.49
CA ARG A 256 35.48 19.01 -5.77
C ARG A 256 36.81 18.44 -6.25
N GLN A 257 37.30 18.91 -7.40
CA GLN A 257 38.48 18.39 -8.08
C GLN A 257 38.42 16.88 -8.32
N LEU A 258 37.21 16.38 -8.59
CA LEU A 258 36.94 14.96 -8.78
C LEU A 258 35.85 14.80 -9.83
N SER A 259 36.18 14.11 -10.92
CA SER A 259 35.29 13.86 -12.05
C SER A 259 34.80 12.43 -12.02
N LEU A 260 33.49 12.23 -12.27
CA LEU A 260 32.86 10.92 -12.35
C LEU A 260 32.40 10.67 -13.79
N GLN A 261 32.71 9.48 -14.31
CA GLN A 261 32.24 8.98 -15.59
C GLN A 261 31.55 7.62 -15.39
N LEU A 262 30.33 7.47 -15.87
CA LEU A 262 29.51 6.29 -15.73
C LEU A 262 29.24 5.66 -17.10
N ALA A 263 29.54 4.37 -17.22
CA ALA A 263 29.10 3.55 -18.34
C ALA A 263 28.25 2.39 -17.83
N GLY A 264 27.36 1.86 -18.66
CA GLY A 264 26.46 0.78 -18.25
C GLY A 264 25.64 0.23 -19.40
N PRO A 265 24.76 -0.75 -19.11
CA PRO A 265 23.93 -1.37 -20.12
C PRO A 265 22.85 -0.39 -20.62
N ALA A 266 22.65 -0.35 -21.94
CA ALA A 266 21.55 0.40 -22.56
C ALA A 266 20.18 -0.25 -22.34
N ARG A 267 20.14 -1.52 -21.95
CA ARG A 267 18.93 -2.29 -21.66
C ARG A 267 19.17 -3.25 -20.51
N LEU A 268 18.23 -3.31 -19.57
CA LEU A 268 18.25 -4.31 -18.51
C LEU A 268 17.63 -5.63 -18.96
N VAL A 269 18.41 -6.70 -18.88
CA VAL A 269 17.95 -8.07 -19.08
C VAL A 269 17.60 -8.70 -17.72
N PRO A 270 16.39 -9.26 -17.54
CA PRO A 270 16.01 -9.93 -16.30
C PRO A 270 16.97 -11.04 -15.90
N PHE A 271 17.28 -11.13 -14.60
CA PHE A 271 18.16 -12.14 -13.98
C PHE A 271 19.60 -12.21 -14.53
N ALA A 272 19.98 -11.39 -15.50
CA ALA A 272 21.35 -11.28 -15.98
C ALA A 272 22.19 -10.45 -15.02
N SER A 273 23.40 -10.93 -14.69
CA SER A 273 24.38 -10.14 -13.97
C SER A 273 24.87 -9.01 -14.87
N GLN A 274 24.61 -7.78 -14.46
CA GLN A 274 25.04 -6.56 -15.16
C GLN A 274 25.69 -5.62 -14.15
N SER A 275 26.58 -4.76 -14.63
CA SER A 275 27.27 -3.76 -13.82
C SER A 275 27.27 -2.40 -14.48
N LEU A 276 27.31 -1.36 -13.65
CA LEU A 276 27.74 -0.03 -14.05
C LEU A 276 29.25 0.07 -13.84
N LYS A 277 29.96 0.67 -14.78
CA LYS A 277 31.38 0.98 -14.67
C LYS A 277 31.52 2.45 -14.31
N LEU A 278 31.92 2.72 -13.07
CA LEU A 278 32.21 4.06 -12.58
C LEU A 278 33.71 4.31 -12.62
N ARG A 279 34.12 5.34 -13.36
CA ARG A 279 35.49 5.87 -13.36
C ARG A 279 35.53 7.17 -12.59
N LEU A 280 36.39 7.24 -11.57
CA LEU A 280 36.66 8.43 -10.77
C LEU A 280 38.05 8.95 -11.14
N THR A 281 38.14 10.22 -11.54
CA THR A 281 39.40 10.88 -11.89
C THR A 281 39.62 12.08 -10.98
N ASN A 282 40.70 12.04 -10.20
CA ASN A 282 41.13 13.18 -9.40
C ASN A 282 41.75 14.24 -10.31
N THR A 283 41.08 15.36 -10.47
CA THR A 283 41.54 16.49 -11.29
C THR A 283 42.35 17.51 -10.50
N GLY A 284 42.54 17.26 -9.20
CA GLY A 284 43.30 18.09 -8.28
C GLY A 284 44.77 17.74 -8.21
N GLN A 285 45.50 18.55 -7.45
CA GLN A 285 46.94 18.41 -7.20
C GLN A 285 47.25 17.66 -5.89
N VAL A 286 46.22 17.25 -5.15
CA VAL A 286 46.33 16.56 -3.86
C VAL A 286 45.60 15.23 -3.93
N GLU A 287 46.11 14.22 -3.22
CA GLU A 287 45.45 12.92 -3.04
C GLU A 287 44.02 13.09 -2.49
N GLN A 288 43.08 12.36 -3.07
CA GLN A 288 41.69 12.28 -2.62
C GLN A 288 41.45 10.94 -1.91
N ARG A 289 40.74 10.97 -0.78
CA ARG A 289 40.34 9.78 -0.04
C ARG A 289 38.83 9.74 0.09
N LEU A 290 38.23 8.59 -0.22
CA LEU A 290 36.79 8.39 -0.23
C LEU A 290 36.41 7.19 0.63
N ASP A 291 35.43 7.37 1.51
CA ASP A 291 34.85 6.29 2.31
C ASP A 291 33.84 5.52 1.47
N TRP A 292 34.27 4.44 0.86
CA TRP A 292 33.50 3.66 -0.09
C TRP A 292 32.67 2.57 0.59
N PRO A 293 31.47 2.22 0.08
CA PRO A 293 30.66 2.98 -0.86
C PRO A 293 29.80 4.06 -0.17
N ALA A 294 30.01 4.33 1.13
CA ALA A 294 29.21 5.25 1.93
C ALA A 294 29.18 6.68 1.37
N CYS A 295 30.22 7.07 0.63
CA CYS A 295 30.30 8.36 -0.05
C CYS A 295 29.48 8.43 -1.35
N LEU A 296 28.81 7.36 -1.78
CA LEU A 296 28.05 7.31 -3.03
C LEU A 296 26.55 7.22 -2.83
N ASP A 297 25.83 7.67 -3.85
CA ASP A 297 24.41 7.36 -4.02
C ASP A 297 24.11 7.03 -5.48
N LEU A 298 23.20 6.09 -5.71
CA LEU A 298 22.74 5.69 -7.04
C LEU A 298 21.40 6.36 -7.32
N TRP A 299 21.34 7.05 -8.46
CA TRP A 299 20.15 7.73 -8.93
C TRP A 299 19.59 7.04 -10.15
N ILE A 300 18.33 6.61 -10.02
CA ILE A 300 17.51 6.10 -11.11
C ILE A 300 16.36 7.09 -11.24
N VAL A 301 16.17 7.65 -12.42
CA VAL A 301 15.24 8.75 -12.65
C VAL A 301 14.37 8.41 -13.86
N THR A 302 13.06 8.53 -13.69
CA THR A 302 12.06 8.33 -14.73
C THR A 302 12.18 9.40 -15.82
N THR A 303 11.50 9.20 -16.95
CA THR A 303 11.48 10.19 -18.05
C THR A 303 10.88 11.55 -17.65
N ASN A 304 10.05 11.61 -16.60
CA ASN A 304 9.48 12.84 -16.07
C ASN A 304 10.34 13.53 -15.00
N GLY A 305 11.56 13.04 -14.75
CA GLY A 305 12.51 13.63 -13.81
C GLY A 305 12.30 13.24 -12.34
N GLN A 306 11.47 12.23 -12.05
CA GLN A 306 11.24 11.74 -10.70
C GLN A 306 12.24 10.64 -10.34
N ARG A 307 12.80 10.72 -9.13
CA ARG A 307 13.68 9.68 -8.60
C ARG A 307 12.86 8.43 -8.27
N VAL A 308 13.30 7.29 -8.79
CA VAL A 308 12.86 5.96 -8.37
C VAL A 308 13.57 5.62 -7.06
N LEU A 309 12.80 5.18 -6.06
CA LEU A 309 13.34 4.67 -4.80
C LEU A 309 13.20 3.15 -4.80
N PRO A 310 14.31 2.40 -5.00
CA PRO A 310 14.26 0.95 -4.98
C PRO A 310 13.72 0.44 -3.63
N LEU A 311 13.01 -0.69 -3.65
CA LEU A 311 12.46 -1.33 -2.45
C LEU A 311 13.52 -1.74 -1.42
N SER A 312 14.78 -1.83 -1.83
CA SER A 312 15.92 -2.12 -0.97
C SER A 312 17.13 -1.32 -1.45
N GLU A 313 17.95 -0.86 -0.50
CA GLU A 313 19.14 -0.09 -0.84
C GLU A 313 20.08 -0.91 -1.74
N PRO A 314 20.54 -0.35 -2.87
CA PRO A 314 21.46 -1.06 -3.76
C PRO A 314 22.79 -1.32 -3.05
N SER A 315 23.30 -2.56 -3.18
CA SER A 315 24.67 -2.86 -2.74
C SER A 315 25.66 -2.29 -3.75
N LEU A 316 26.36 -1.22 -3.37
CA LEU A 316 27.34 -0.52 -4.22
C LEU A 316 28.79 -1.01 -4.02
N GLY A 317 28.98 -2.13 -3.33
CA GLY A 317 30.29 -2.75 -3.07
C GLY A 317 30.61 -2.90 -1.59
N SER A 318 31.81 -3.42 -1.30
CA SER A 318 32.30 -3.63 0.07
C SER A 318 32.89 -2.35 0.66
N ALA A 319 32.82 -2.20 1.99
CA ALA A 319 33.37 -1.02 2.66
C ALA A 319 34.90 -0.97 2.57
N GLU A 320 35.44 0.14 2.06
CA GLU A 320 36.89 0.38 1.94
C GLU A 320 37.20 1.89 1.90
N THR A 321 38.47 2.27 2.07
CA THR A 321 38.91 3.63 1.78
C THR A 321 39.58 3.65 0.42
N VAL A 322 38.94 4.30 -0.56
CA VAL A 322 39.50 4.47 -1.90
C VAL A 322 40.44 5.66 -1.90
N VAL A 323 41.69 5.44 -2.28
CA VAL A 323 42.71 6.48 -2.42
C VAL A 323 42.95 6.76 -3.90
N ILE A 324 42.82 8.02 -4.31
CA ILE A 324 43.03 8.47 -5.68
C ILE A 324 44.16 9.50 -5.69
N PRO A 325 45.37 9.16 -6.17
CA PRO A 325 46.49 10.10 -6.27
C PRO A 325 46.13 11.35 -7.07
N ALA A 326 46.90 12.44 -6.91
CA ALA A 326 46.76 13.64 -7.75
C ALA A 326 46.86 13.29 -9.24
N GLY A 327 45.90 13.74 -10.05
CA GLY A 327 45.79 13.36 -11.47
C GLY A 327 45.43 11.88 -11.73
N GLY A 328 45.29 11.08 -10.69
CA GLY A 328 45.05 9.63 -10.75
C GLY A 328 43.60 9.28 -11.12
N THR A 329 43.39 8.03 -11.49
CA THR A 329 42.07 7.48 -11.83
C THR A 329 41.86 6.12 -11.18
N VAL A 330 40.63 5.86 -10.74
CA VAL A 330 40.19 4.57 -10.18
C VAL A 330 38.90 4.15 -10.88
N GLU A 331 38.77 2.87 -11.21
CA GLU A 331 37.54 2.28 -11.75
C GLU A 331 36.90 1.34 -10.73
N ARG A 332 35.56 1.30 -10.73
CA ARG A 332 34.73 0.46 -9.87
C ARG A 332 33.56 -0.10 -10.66
N ASP A 333 33.33 -1.40 -10.53
CA ASP A 333 32.11 -2.05 -10.99
C ASP A 333 31.05 -1.98 -9.89
N LEU A 334 29.87 -1.44 -10.22
CA LEU A 334 28.72 -1.37 -9.33
C LEU A 334 27.67 -2.38 -9.79
N PRO A 335 27.18 -3.27 -8.91
CA PRO A 335 26.06 -4.15 -9.24
C PRO A 335 24.85 -3.37 -9.73
N PHE A 336 24.28 -3.77 -10.86
CA PHE A 336 23.12 -3.11 -11.43
C PHE A 336 22.22 -4.15 -12.09
N SER A 337 21.03 -4.35 -11.53
CA SER A 337 20.13 -5.42 -11.96
C SER A 337 18.71 -4.92 -12.12
N HIS A 338 17.90 -5.71 -12.83
CA HIS A 338 16.46 -5.44 -12.99
C HIS A 338 15.69 -5.33 -11.67
N GLU A 339 16.19 -5.92 -10.57
CA GLU A 339 15.52 -5.92 -9.26
C GLU A 339 15.30 -4.50 -8.72
N LEU A 340 16.15 -3.54 -9.11
CA LEU A 340 16.04 -2.13 -8.76
C LEU A 340 14.82 -1.44 -9.40
N LEU A 341 14.24 -2.04 -10.44
CA LEU A 341 13.09 -1.51 -11.21
C LEU A 341 11.86 -2.42 -11.14
N VAL A 342 11.87 -3.50 -10.35
CA VAL A 342 10.72 -4.40 -10.27
C VAL A 342 9.54 -3.66 -9.63
N GLY A 343 8.43 -3.58 -10.38
CA GLY A 343 7.23 -2.82 -10.00
C GLY A 343 7.17 -1.42 -10.62
N GLU A 344 8.29 -0.91 -11.13
CA GLU A 344 8.34 0.34 -11.87
C GLU A 344 7.89 0.15 -13.33
N PRO A 345 7.26 1.16 -13.96
CA PRO A 345 6.77 1.06 -15.34
C PRO A 345 7.84 0.67 -16.38
N PHE A 346 7.43 0.13 -17.53
CA PHE A 346 8.37 -0.03 -18.64
C PHE A 346 8.61 1.30 -19.35
N GLU A 347 9.82 1.83 -19.22
CA GLU A 347 10.25 3.08 -19.86
C GLU A 347 11.79 3.15 -19.97
N HIS A 348 12.29 4.34 -20.35
CA HIS A 348 13.71 4.66 -20.25
C HIS A 348 13.98 5.33 -18.91
N TYR A 349 15.00 4.84 -18.22
CA TYR A 349 15.47 5.41 -16.97
C TYR A 349 16.80 6.12 -17.21
N GLN A 350 16.88 7.37 -16.76
CA GLN A 350 18.14 8.08 -16.63
C GLN A 350 18.83 7.59 -15.35
N VAL A 351 20.07 7.12 -15.49
CA VAL A 351 20.86 6.58 -14.38
C VAL A 351 22.15 7.38 -14.25
N PHE A 352 22.46 7.81 -13.04
CA PHE A 352 23.74 8.41 -12.70
C PHE A 352 24.13 8.03 -11.27
N VAL A 353 25.42 8.18 -10.96
CA VAL A 353 25.93 8.01 -9.60
C VAL A 353 26.39 9.37 -9.12
N GLU A 354 26.22 9.68 -7.85
CA GLU A 354 26.79 10.88 -7.25
C GLU A 354 27.73 10.54 -6.09
N LEU A 355 28.68 11.44 -5.87
CA LEU A 355 29.31 11.59 -4.57
C LEU A 355 28.43 12.44 -3.67
N ARG A 356 28.23 11.96 -2.45
CA ARG A 356 27.49 12.65 -1.40
C ARG A 356 28.21 13.92 -0.95
N GLU A 357 27.43 14.80 -0.34
CA GLU A 357 27.95 16.01 0.29
C GLU A 357 28.87 15.65 1.46
N THR A 358 29.90 16.46 1.67
CA THR A 358 30.73 16.40 2.88
C THR A 358 30.79 17.79 3.52
N ALA A 359 31.32 17.87 4.74
CA ALA A 359 31.46 19.15 5.45
C ALA A 359 32.20 20.24 4.62
N THR A 360 33.12 19.85 3.74
CA THR A 360 33.97 20.76 2.97
C THR A 360 33.76 20.70 1.47
N GLY A 361 32.79 19.93 0.96
CA GLY A 361 32.50 19.98 -0.48
C GLY A 361 31.19 19.38 -0.90
N LEU A 362 30.76 19.87 -2.06
CA LEU A 362 29.46 19.66 -2.65
C LEU A 362 29.32 18.25 -3.20
N ARG A 363 28.05 17.84 -3.37
CA ARG A 363 27.68 16.68 -4.16
C ARG A 363 28.15 16.84 -5.60
N VAL A 364 28.63 15.75 -6.19
CA VAL A 364 29.13 15.71 -7.58
C VAL A 364 28.49 14.53 -8.31
N PRO A 365 27.67 14.78 -9.35
CA PRO A 365 27.12 13.70 -10.15
C PRO A 365 28.10 13.24 -11.24
N SER A 366 27.99 11.99 -11.67
CA SER A 366 28.54 11.50 -12.92
C SER A 366 27.81 12.10 -14.12
N ASP A 367 28.30 11.85 -15.33
CA ASP A 367 27.42 11.85 -16.50
C ASP A 367 26.30 10.80 -16.34
N SER A 368 25.23 10.99 -17.11
CA SER A 368 24.09 10.07 -17.09
C SER A 368 24.16 9.10 -18.24
N ILE A 369 23.72 7.88 -17.98
CA ILE A 369 23.36 6.91 -19.01
C ILE A 369 21.84 6.78 -19.08
N PHE A 370 21.34 6.24 -20.19
CA PHE A 370 19.94 5.85 -20.31
C PHE A 370 19.87 4.34 -20.43
N THR A 371 19.07 3.72 -19.57
CA THR A 371 18.79 2.28 -19.62
C THR A 371 17.33 2.03 -19.89
N HIS A 372 17.03 1.11 -20.80
CA HIS A 372 15.68 0.74 -21.14
C HIS A 372 15.24 -0.47 -20.32
N TRP A 373 14.12 -0.33 -19.60
CA TRP A 373 13.48 -1.42 -18.88
C TRP A 373 12.23 -1.87 -19.62
N ARG A 374 12.29 -3.06 -20.23
CA ARG A 374 11.18 -3.67 -20.95
C ARG A 374 11.38 -5.17 -21.13
N LEU A 375 10.27 -5.90 -21.06
CA LEU A 375 10.19 -7.30 -21.48
C LEU A 375 9.65 -7.38 -22.92
N ASP A 376 10.50 -7.74 -23.87
CA ASP A 376 10.11 -8.04 -25.25
C ASP A 376 9.72 -9.52 -25.40
N THR A 377 9.26 -9.92 -26.58
CA THR A 377 8.82 -11.29 -26.86
C THR A 377 9.91 -12.32 -26.55
N ALA A 378 11.18 -12.01 -26.84
CA ALA A 378 12.30 -12.90 -26.52
C ALA A 378 12.49 -13.07 -25.02
N ALA A 379 12.51 -11.98 -24.25
CA ALA A 379 12.62 -12.03 -22.79
C ALA A 379 11.41 -12.74 -22.16
N VAL A 380 10.20 -12.44 -22.61
CA VAL A 380 8.97 -13.11 -22.13
C VAL A 380 9.01 -14.61 -22.43
N THR A 381 9.44 -15.02 -23.62
CA THR A 381 9.60 -16.43 -23.99
C THR A 381 10.59 -17.14 -23.06
N GLN A 382 11.72 -16.51 -22.76
CA GLN A 382 12.71 -17.08 -21.86
C GLN A 382 12.18 -17.20 -20.42
N LEU A 383 11.53 -16.14 -19.91
CA LEU A 383 10.90 -16.16 -18.58
C LEU A 383 9.81 -17.23 -18.46
N LEU A 384 9.04 -17.49 -19.52
CA LEU A 384 8.04 -18.56 -19.56
C LEU A 384 8.68 -19.94 -19.42
N ARG A 385 9.79 -20.20 -20.13
CA ARG A 385 10.56 -21.44 -20.00
C ARG A 385 11.11 -21.58 -18.59
N ASP A 386 11.77 -20.55 -18.07
CA ASP A 386 12.37 -20.58 -16.73
C ASP A 386 11.31 -20.75 -15.63
N ALA A 387 10.13 -20.15 -15.80
CA ALA A 387 9.01 -20.28 -14.88
C ALA A 387 8.38 -21.68 -14.89
N ALA A 388 8.19 -22.28 -16.07
CA ALA A 388 7.44 -23.52 -16.23
C ALA A 388 8.28 -24.79 -16.16
N ASP A 389 9.51 -24.77 -16.70
CA ASP A 389 10.35 -25.97 -16.86
C ASP A 389 11.24 -26.23 -15.66
N LYS A 390 11.45 -25.22 -14.80
CA LYS A 390 12.19 -25.33 -13.53
C LYS A 390 11.35 -24.77 -12.37
N PRO A 391 10.14 -25.32 -12.11
CA PRO A 391 9.22 -24.70 -11.19
C PRO A 391 9.75 -24.78 -9.75
N LEU A 392 10.26 -23.67 -9.22
CA LEU A 392 10.38 -23.47 -7.78
C LEU A 392 8.96 -23.24 -7.22
N THR A 393 8.61 -23.85 -6.10
CA THR A 393 7.25 -23.76 -5.55
C THR A 393 6.98 -22.38 -4.90
N GLY A 394 5.85 -21.75 -5.24
CA GLY A 394 5.33 -20.56 -4.56
C GLY A 394 6.10 -19.27 -4.82
N ALA A 395 6.32 -18.46 -3.77
CA ALA A 395 7.05 -17.19 -3.82
C ALA A 395 8.53 -17.30 -4.28
N ARG A 396 9.00 -18.53 -4.52
CA ARG A 396 10.37 -18.85 -4.97
C ARG A 396 10.52 -18.86 -6.50
N ASN A 397 9.42 -18.79 -7.27
CA ASN A 397 9.49 -18.69 -8.74
C ASN A 397 9.61 -17.22 -9.18
N ALA A 398 10.83 -16.69 -9.13
CA ALA A 398 11.09 -15.29 -9.48
C ALA A 398 10.72 -14.93 -10.94
N PRO A 399 10.98 -15.78 -11.96
CA PRO A 399 10.51 -15.51 -13.34
C PRO A 399 9.00 -15.36 -13.45
N LEU A 400 8.23 -16.26 -12.82
CA LEU A 400 6.77 -16.18 -12.81
C LEU A 400 6.26 -14.94 -12.08
N LYS A 401 6.90 -14.58 -10.96
CA LYS A 401 6.57 -13.35 -10.23
C LYS A 401 6.73 -12.13 -11.12
N LEU A 402 7.84 -12.05 -11.87
CA LEU A 402 8.11 -10.93 -12.77
C LEU A 402 7.05 -10.84 -13.89
N LEU A 403 6.70 -11.97 -14.52
CA LEU A 403 5.62 -12.01 -15.53
C LEU A 403 4.27 -11.54 -14.98
N ARG A 404 3.94 -11.88 -13.73
CA ARG A 404 2.68 -11.49 -13.07
C ARG A 404 2.62 -10.01 -12.72
N ILE A 405 3.74 -9.41 -12.28
CA ILE A 405 3.82 -7.98 -11.96
C ILE A 405 3.49 -7.14 -13.20
N TYR A 406 4.04 -7.52 -14.35
CA TYR A 406 3.92 -6.77 -15.62
C TYR A 406 2.87 -7.32 -16.58
N LEU A 407 1.92 -8.10 -16.08
CA LEU A 407 1.01 -8.89 -16.91
C LEU A 407 0.23 -8.04 -17.94
N GLY A 408 -0.18 -6.83 -17.56
CA GLY A 408 -0.89 -5.92 -18.45
C GLY A 408 0.02 -5.36 -19.55
N GLU A 409 1.24 -4.96 -19.17
CA GLU A 409 2.23 -4.34 -20.03
C GLU A 409 2.85 -5.32 -21.04
N ILE A 410 2.96 -6.60 -20.68
CA ILE A 410 3.50 -7.65 -21.57
C ILE A 410 2.45 -8.33 -22.45
N ALA A 411 1.18 -7.90 -22.42
CA ALA A 411 0.10 -8.58 -23.14
C ALA A 411 0.38 -8.75 -24.65
N ALA A 412 1.02 -7.75 -25.28
CA ALA A 412 1.44 -7.85 -26.67
C ALA A 412 2.55 -8.89 -26.89
N ALA A 413 3.63 -8.81 -26.10
CA ALA A 413 4.72 -9.78 -26.15
C ALA A 413 4.22 -11.21 -25.91
N LEU A 414 3.30 -11.40 -24.95
CA LEU A 414 2.66 -12.70 -24.69
C LEU A 414 1.89 -13.23 -25.90
N ARG A 415 1.19 -12.39 -26.67
CA ARG A 415 0.47 -12.82 -27.88
C ARG A 415 1.41 -13.29 -28.98
N ASP A 416 2.59 -12.71 -29.07
CA ASP A 416 3.57 -12.99 -30.13
C ASP A 416 4.43 -14.24 -29.84
N VAL A 417 4.38 -14.80 -28.63
CA VAL A 417 5.08 -16.06 -28.30
C VAL A 417 4.46 -17.23 -29.08
N ASP A 418 5.26 -18.00 -29.80
CA ASP A 418 4.77 -19.23 -30.43
C ASP A 418 4.70 -20.38 -29.40
N PRO A 419 3.49 -20.90 -29.04
CA PRO A 419 3.37 -22.00 -28.10
C PRO A 419 3.94 -23.31 -28.63
N ALA A 420 4.06 -23.50 -29.95
CA ALA A 420 4.62 -24.71 -30.54
C ALA A 420 6.13 -24.84 -30.29
N ALA A 421 6.81 -23.72 -30.02
CA ALA A 421 8.24 -23.67 -29.69
C ALA A 421 8.52 -23.81 -28.18
N LEU A 422 7.52 -24.17 -27.38
CA LEU A 422 7.58 -24.28 -25.93
C LEU A 422 7.32 -25.72 -25.47
N SER A 423 7.75 -26.04 -24.23
CA SER A 423 7.32 -27.26 -23.56
C SER A 423 5.80 -27.25 -23.33
N PRO A 424 5.14 -28.40 -23.11
CA PRO A 424 3.71 -28.44 -22.78
C PRO A 424 3.34 -27.59 -21.55
N ALA A 425 4.21 -27.57 -20.53
CA ALA A 425 4.00 -26.76 -19.33
C ALA A 425 4.12 -25.25 -19.62
N ALA A 426 5.14 -24.84 -20.38
CA ALA A 426 5.33 -23.44 -20.76
C ALA A 426 4.23 -22.96 -21.74
N ALA A 427 3.78 -23.81 -22.66
CA ALA A 427 2.65 -23.53 -23.54
C ALA A 427 1.34 -23.34 -22.75
N ARG A 428 1.09 -24.19 -21.74
CA ARG A 428 -0.07 -24.03 -20.85
C ARG A 428 0.01 -22.73 -20.06
N LEU A 429 1.16 -22.45 -19.43
CA LEU A 429 1.38 -21.19 -18.70
C LEU A 429 1.19 -19.97 -19.60
N THR A 430 1.62 -20.04 -20.86
CA THR A 430 1.43 -18.98 -21.86
C THR A 430 -0.05 -18.73 -22.13
N ALA A 431 -0.86 -19.79 -22.30
CA ALA A 431 -2.31 -19.67 -22.49
C ALA A 431 -3.01 -19.07 -21.26
N ASP A 432 -2.62 -19.52 -20.06
CA ASP A 432 -3.15 -19.02 -18.80
C ASP A 432 -2.82 -17.51 -18.64
N LEU A 433 -1.57 -17.11 -18.84
CA LEU A 433 -1.13 -15.71 -18.74
C LEU A 433 -1.75 -14.82 -19.82
N ARG A 434 -1.99 -15.31 -21.05
CA ARG A 434 -2.73 -14.57 -22.09
C ARG A 434 -4.15 -14.26 -21.65
N THR A 435 -4.85 -15.25 -21.09
CA THR A 435 -6.21 -15.07 -20.58
C THR A 435 -6.21 -14.09 -19.41
N ALA A 436 -5.27 -14.26 -18.47
CA ALA A 436 -5.14 -13.37 -17.32
C ALA A 436 -4.80 -11.93 -17.76
N ALA A 437 -3.94 -11.73 -18.77
CA ALA A 437 -3.65 -10.41 -19.32
C ALA A 437 -4.88 -9.75 -19.96
N ALA A 438 -5.75 -10.52 -20.62
CA ALA A 438 -7.01 -10.01 -21.16
C ALA A 438 -8.01 -9.61 -20.06
N LEU A 439 -7.98 -10.28 -18.92
CA LEU A 439 -8.83 -9.97 -17.75
C LEU A 439 -8.29 -8.80 -16.92
N LYS A 440 -6.97 -8.55 -16.93
CA LYS A 440 -6.30 -7.55 -16.09
C LYS A 440 -6.91 -6.13 -16.15
N PRO A 441 -7.41 -5.61 -17.30
CA PRO A 441 -8.09 -4.31 -17.36
C PRO A 441 -9.32 -4.18 -16.45
N LEU A 442 -9.97 -5.29 -16.08
CA LEU A 442 -11.12 -5.26 -15.17
C LEU A 442 -10.73 -4.78 -13.76
N SER A 443 -9.57 -5.21 -13.27
CA SER A 443 -9.01 -4.76 -12.00
C SER A 443 -7.47 -4.86 -12.06
N PRO A 444 -6.79 -3.73 -12.38
CA PRO A 444 -5.34 -3.72 -12.53
C PRO A 444 -4.60 -4.05 -11.23
N LYS A 445 -5.17 -3.67 -10.08
CA LYS A 445 -4.54 -3.87 -8.77
C LYS A 445 -4.95 -5.21 -8.16
N PRO A 446 -4.03 -5.91 -7.47
CA PRO A 446 -4.39 -7.07 -6.66
C PRO A 446 -5.44 -6.72 -5.59
N GLY A 447 -6.33 -7.65 -5.27
CA GLY A 447 -7.38 -7.46 -4.28
C GLY A 447 -8.70 -8.14 -4.63
N ARG A 448 -9.76 -7.78 -3.89
CA ARG A 448 -11.11 -8.32 -4.11
C ARG A 448 -11.69 -7.85 -5.44
N VAL A 449 -12.24 -8.76 -6.22
CA VAL A 449 -12.95 -8.49 -7.48
C VAL A 449 -14.28 -9.27 -7.45
N ASP A 450 -15.40 -8.56 -7.45
CA ASP A 450 -16.73 -9.17 -7.50
C ASP A 450 -17.24 -9.15 -8.95
N LEU A 451 -17.38 -10.32 -9.58
CA LEU A 451 -17.88 -10.47 -10.94
C LEU A 451 -19.41 -10.49 -10.96
N SER A 452 -20.04 -9.71 -11.83
CA SER A 452 -21.49 -9.59 -11.89
C SER A 452 -22.12 -10.61 -12.83
N LEU A 453 -22.86 -11.57 -12.29
CA LEU A 453 -23.63 -12.54 -13.05
C LEU A 453 -25.06 -12.04 -13.25
N ARG A 454 -25.38 -11.53 -14.44
CA ARG A 454 -26.75 -11.17 -14.82
C ARG A 454 -27.55 -12.44 -15.08
N ILE A 455 -28.79 -12.47 -14.60
CA ILE A 455 -29.72 -13.58 -14.83
C ILE A 455 -30.98 -13.00 -15.45
N ASP A 456 -31.30 -13.50 -16.64
CA ASP A 456 -32.39 -13.00 -17.46
C ASP A 456 -33.71 -13.73 -17.13
N PRO A 457 -34.88 -13.16 -17.48
CA PRO A 457 -36.18 -13.76 -17.17
C PRO A 457 -36.41 -15.16 -17.76
N ASP A 458 -35.74 -15.48 -18.86
CA ASP A 458 -35.78 -16.80 -19.51
C ASP A 458 -34.86 -17.84 -18.85
N GLY A 459 -34.04 -17.42 -17.89
CA GLY A 459 -33.11 -18.25 -17.14
C GLY A 459 -31.71 -18.37 -17.75
N GLN A 460 -31.43 -17.68 -18.84
CA GLN A 460 -30.05 -17.48 -19.29
C GLN A 460 -29.30 -16.60 -18.29
N PHE A 461 -28.00 -16.80 -18.17
CA PHE A 461 -27.15 -15.97 -17.33
C PHE A 461 -25.79 -15.74 -17.98
N HIS A 462 -25.23 -14.55 -17.77
CA HIS A 462 -23.98 -14.10 -18.39
C HIS A 462 -23.25 -13.09 -17.50
N PHE A 463 -21.94 -12.96 -17.67
CA PHE A 463 -21.18 -11.92 -17.00
C PHE A 463 -21.53 -10.53 -17.58
N SER A 464 -21.70 -9.55 -16.71
CA SER A 464 -22.00 -8.17 -17.13
C SER A 464 -20.75 -7.45 -17.65
N GLU A 465 -19.57 -7.91 -17.23
CA GLU A 465 -18.29 -7.31 -17.55
C GLU A 465 -17.85 -7.66 -18.98
N VAL A 466 -17.81 -6.67 -19.86
CA VAL A 466 -17.35 -6.81 -21.25
C VAL A 466 -15.95 -7.44 -21.32
N ALA A 467 -15.05 -7.09 -20.40
CA ALA A 467 -13.70 -7.66 -20.33
C ALA A 467 -13.69 -9.18 -20.13
N VAL A 468 -14.67 -9.73 -19.39
CA VAL A 468 -14.80 -11.19 -19.22
C VAL A 468 -15.26 -11.81 -20.54
N ALA A 469 -16.30 -11.24 -21.16
CA ALA A 469 -16.76 -11.70 -22.47
C ALA A 469 -15.64 -11.64 -23.53
N ASP A 470 -14.86 -10.57 -23.57
CA ASP A 470 -13.73 -10.40 -24.48
C ASP A 470 -12.61 -11.40 -24.26
N ALA A 471 -12.30 -11.75 -22.99
CA ALA A 471 -11.27 -12.73 -22.65
C ALA A 471 -11.64 -14.16 -23.11
N PHE A 472 -12.94 -14.43 -23.29
CA PHE A 472 -13.46 -15.72 -23.74
C PHE A 472 -14.08 -15.70 -25.14
N LYS A 473 -14.07 -14.57 -25.87
CA LYS A 473 -14.75 -14.46 -27.18
C LYS A 473 -14.36 -15.50 -28.22
N HIS A 474 -13.12 -15.97 -28.20
CA HIS A 474 -12.59 -17.00 -29.10
C HIS A 474 -12.73 -18.43 -28.56
N ARG A 475 -13.36 -18.59 -27.39
CA ARG A 475 -13.61 -19.85 -26.69
C ARG A 475 -15.03 -19.78 -26.13
N ALA A 476 -16.02 -20.22 -26.91
CA ALA A 476 -17.42 -20.26 -26.50
C ALA A 476 -17.64 -21.29 -25.37
N LEU A 477 -17.26 -20.88 -24.15
CA LEU A 477 -17.39 -21.67 -22.93
C LEU A 477 -18.70 -21.29 -22.23
N PRO A 478 -19.41 -22.26 -21.63
CA PRO A 478 -20.49 -21.96 -20.70
C PRO A 478 -20.02 -21.05 -19.55
N VAL A 479 -20.91 -20.26 -18.99
CA VAL A 479 -20.55 -19.23 -18.00
C VAL A 479 -19.94 -19.82 -16.72
N ALA A 480 -20.39 -21.00 -16.29
CA ALA A 480 -19.78 -21.71 -15.17
C ALA A 480 -18.32 -22.15 -15.46
N GLU A 481 -18.03 -22.51 -16.71
CA GLU A 481 -16.66 -22.84 -17.16
C GLU A 481 -15.79 -21.58 -17.25
N GLN A 482 -16.34 -20.46 -17.76
CA GLN A 482 -15.66 -19.17 -17.73
C GLN A 482 -15.30 -18.75 -16.30
N LEU A 483 -16.23 -18.90 -15.34
CA LEU A 483 -15.97 -18.63 -13.93
C LEU A 483 -14.85 -19.52 -13.38
N ARG A 484 -14.88 -20.82 -13.69
CA ARG A 484 -13.84 -21.77 -13.26
C ARG A 484 -12.46 -21.38 -13.80
N GLU A 485 -12.39 -20.99 -15.08
CA GLU A 485 -11.17 -20.51 -15.70
C GLU A 485 -10.66 -19.25 -14.98
N VAL A 486 -11.51 -18.24 -14.75
CA VAL A 486 -11.12 -17.04 -13.99
C VAL A 486 -10.60 -17.40 -12.59
N LEU A 487 -11.27 -18.30 -11.89
CA LEU A 487 -10.86 -18.76 -10.56
C LEU A 487 -9.51 -19.49 -10.62
N SER A 488 -9.24 -20.29 -11.65
CA SER A 488 -7.93 -20.94 -11.82
C SER A 488 -6.80 -19.92 -12.03
N LEU A 489 -7.11 -18.77 -12.65
CA LEU A 489 -6.17 -17.70 -12.95
C LEU A 489 -5.99 -16.68 -11.82
N ARG A 490 -6.77 -16.77 -10.73
CA ARG A 490 -6.79 -15.79 -9.63
C ARG A 490 -5.42 -15.48 -9.05
N HIS A 491 -4.54 -16.48 -8.95
CA HIS A 491 -3.16 -16.34 -8.46
C HIS A 491 -2.25 -15.56 -9.41
N HIS A 492 -2.52 -15.60 -10.71
CA HIS A 492 -1.80 -14.78 -11.70
C HIS A 492 -2.28 -13.33 -11.71
N LEU A 493 -3.57 -13.14 -11.45
CA LEU A 493 -4.21 -11.83 -11.39
C LEU A 493 -3.94 -11.10 -10.07
N GLY A 494 -3.66 -11.85 -8.99
CA GLY A 494 -3.61 -11.35 -7.62
C GLY A 494 -5.00 -11.03 -7.09
N TRP A 495 -6.03 -11.75 -7.58
CA TRP A 495 -7.42 -11.47 -7.24
C TRP A 495 -7.96 -12.42 -6.18
N ASP A 496 -8.85 -11.88 -5.35
CA ASP A 496 -9.78 -12.65 -4.53
C ASP A 496 -11.18 -12.49 -5.15
N VAL A 497 -11.70 -13.54 -5.76
CA VAL A 497 -12.83 -13.44 -6.69
C VAL A 497 -14.15 -13.76 -5.99
N GLY A 498 -15.05 -12.78 -5.94
CA GLY A 498 -16.45 -12.95 -5.54
C GLY A 498 -17.40 -12.98 -6.72
N VAL A 499 -18.66 -13.37 -6.47
CA VAL A 499 -19.73 -13.33 -7.48
C VAL A 499 -20.89 -12.51 -6.95
N GLY A 500 -21.26 -11.48 -7.70
CA GLY A 500 -22.47 -10.70 -7.49
C GLY A 500 -23.59 -11.18 -8.42
N LEU A 501 -24.70 -11.71 -7.90
CA LEU A 501 -25.85 -12.05 -8.76
C LEU A 501 -26.65 -10.77 -9.07
N LYS A 502 -27.09 -10.62 -10.32
CA LYS A 502 -27.92 -9.52 -10.81
C LYS A 502 -29.14 -10.08 -11.56
N PRO A 503 -30.11 -10.68 -10.85
CA PRO A 503 -31.36 -11.10 -11.47
C PRO A 503 -32.17 -9.89 -11.94
N GLU A 504 -32.71 -9.95 -13.15
CA GLU A 504 -33.68 -8.95 -13.60
C GLU A 504 -34.98 -9.03 -12.80
N PRO A 505 -35.77 -7.94 -12.69
CA PRO A 505 -37.03 -7.93 -11.94
C PRO A 505 -37.99 -9.08 -12.28
N GLY A 506 -38.08 -9.46 -13.56
CA GLY A 506 -38.95 -10.54 -14.04
C GLY A 506 -38.39 -11.96 -13.83
N THR A 507 -37.16 -12.10 -13.34
CA THR A 507 -36.48 -13.39 -13.18
C THR A 507 -37.11 -14.22 -12.09
N LEU A 508 -37.46 -15.47 -12.41
CA LEU A 508 -38.02 -16.39 -11.42
C LEU A 508 -36.91 -16.96 -10.52
N LEU A 509 -37.22 -17.17 -9.23
CA LEU A 509 -36.24 -17.67 -8.27
C LEU A 509 -35.71 -19.05 -8.63
N ARG A 510 -36.48 -19.88 -9.34
CA ARG A 510 -35.95 -21.13 -9.94
C ARG A 510 -34.78 -20.91 -10.89
N HIS A 511 -34.75 -19.80 -11.63
CA HIS A 511 -33.64 -19.48 -12.54
C HIS A 511 -32.42 -18.98 -11.75
N VAL A 512 -32.65 -18.23 -10.67
CA VAL A 512 -31.59 -17.87 -9.71
C VAL A 512 -30.99 -19.12 -9.06
N ALA A 513 -31.82 -20.07 -8.62
CA ALA A 513 -31.39 -21.35 -8.08
C ALA A 513 -30.63 -22.19 -9.11
N ALA A 514 -31.07 -22.20 -10.38
CA ALA A 514 -30.36 -22.89 -11.46
C ALA A 514 -28.97 -22.29 -11.72
N ALA A 515 -28.85 -20.95 -11.73
CA ALA A 515 -27.55 -20.28 -11.87
C ALA A 515 -26.62 -20.59 -10.68
N LEU A 516 -27.14 -20.58 -9.45
CA LEU A 516 -26.40 -20.98 -8.25
C LEU A 516 -25.94 -22.43 -8.30
N ALA A 517 -26.80 -23.34 -8.76
CA ALA A 517 -26.45 -24.75 -8.94
C ALA A 517 -25.36 -24.94 -10.01
N ALA A 518 -25.40 -24.16 -11.10
CA ALA A 518 -24.38 -24.21 -12.15
C ALA A 518 -22.99 -23.79 -11.64
N ILE A 519 -22.91 -22.84 -10.70
CA ILE A 519 -21.63 -22.39 -10.11
C ILE A 519 -21.26 -23.10 -8.81
N ALA A 520 -22.12 -23.99 -8.29
CA ALA A 520 -21.86 -24.74 -7.06
C ALA A 520 -20.51 -25.49 -7.05
N PRO A 521 -20.05 -26.12 -8.16
CA PRO A 521 -18.77 -26.85 -8.15
C PRO A 521 -17.54 -25.99 -7.85
N VAL A 522 -17.61 -24.67 -8.07
CA VAL A 522 -16.49 -23.74 -7.86
C VAL A 522 -16.70 -22.81 -6.67
N ARG A 523 -17.77 -23.03 -5.90
CA ARG A 523 -18.20 -22.13 -4.83
C ARG A 523 -17.19 -22.03 -3.69
N ASN A 524 -16.49 -23.12 -3.38
CA ASN A 524 -15.45 -23.15 -2.34
C ASN A 524 -14.19 -22.36 -2.72
N ASP A 525 -14.00 -22.05 -4.00
CA ASP A 525 -12.89 -21.21 -4.48
C ASP A 525 -13.24 -19.71 -4.49
N LEU A 526 -14.50 -19.34 -4.21
CA LEU A 526 -14.95 -17.94 -4.14
C LEU A 526 -14.53 -17.27 -2.83
N ALA A 527 -14.30 -15.95 -2.90
CA ALA A 527 -13.98 -15.10 -1.76
C ALA A 527 -15.07 -15.11 -0.67
N SER A 528 -16.34 -15.23 -1.10
CA SER A 528 -17.51 -15.28 -0.23
C SER A 528 -18.66 -15.99 -0.93
N ALA A 529 -19.74 -16.28 -0.19
CA ALA A 529 -21.00 -16.67 -0.81
C ALA A 529 -21.42 -15.63 -1.87
N PRO A 530 -22.11 -16.05 -2.94
CA PRO A 530 -22.68 -15.11 -3.90
C PRO A 530 -23.60 -14.13 -3.20
N VAL A 531 -23.57 -12.87 -3.65
CA VAL A 531 -24.35 -11.77 -3.04
C VAL A 531 -25.10 -10.96 -4.09
N THR A 532 -26.23 -10.38 -3.73
CA THR A 532 -26.91 -9.35 -4.52
C THR A 532 -27.19 -8.14 -3.65
N PRO A 533 -26.65 -6.94 -3.97
CA PRO A 533 -27.11 -5.72 -3.34
C PRO A 533 -28.53 -5.41 -3.84
N VAL A 534 -29.46 -5.22 -2.92
CA VAL A 534 -30.84 -4.85 -3.21
C VAL A 534 -31.12 -3.50 -2.58
N PHE A 535 -31.57 -2.55 -3.41
CA PHE A 535 -31.95 -1.23 -2.97
C PHE A 535 -33.41 -1.20 -2.54
N ASN A 536 -33.74 -0.35 -1.58
CA ASN A 536 -35.13 -0.02 -1.29
C ASN A 536 -35.78 0.76 -2.44
N ALA A 537 -37.10 0.96 -2.37
CA ALA A 537 -37.87 1.63 -3.43
C ALA A 537 -37.33 3.02 -3.78
N ASP A 538 -36.82 3.76 -2.80
CA ASP A 538 -36.30 5.12 -2.96
C ASP A 538 -34.81 5.18 -3.31
N SER A 539 -34.13 4.02 -3.43
CA SER A 539 -32.68 3.90 -3.64
C SER A 539 -31.81 4.63 -2.59
N THR A 540 -32.36 4.87 -1.40
CA THR A 540 -31.69 5.56 -0.28
C THR A 540 -31.01 4.60 0.69
N ALA A 541 -31.42 3.33 0.68
CA ALA A 541 -30.86 2.26 1.50
C ALA A 541 -30.67 1.00 0.65
N PHE A 542 -29.70 0.18 1.01
CA PHE A 542 -29.50 -1.14 0.40
C PHE A 542 -29.20 -2.21 1.46
N ALA A 543 -29.49 -3.45 1.13
CA ALA A 543 -29.09 -4.62 1.90
C ALA A 543 -28.39 -5.62 0.98
N ASN A 544 -27.43 -6.36 1.54
CA ASN A 544 -26.81 -7.49 0.84
C ASN A 544 -27.65 -8.75 1.10
N VAL A 545 -28.16 -9.32 0.02
CA VAL A 545 -28.77 -10.64 0.00
C VAL A 545 -27.69 -11.66 -0.30
N SER A 546 -27.32 -12.49 0.68
CA SER A 546 -26.37 -13.57 0.50
C SER A 546 -27.10 -14.87 0.16
N PHE A 547 -26.51 -15.72 -0.67
CA PHE A 547 -27.15 -16.96 -1.11
C PHE A 547 -26.39 -18.17 -0.56
N PRO A 548 -26.59 -18.58 0.71
CA PRO A 548 -25.85 -19.71 1.30
C PRO A 548 -26.14 -21.04 0.59
N GLU A 549 -25.27 -22.05 0.77
CA GLU A 549 -25.42 -23.37 0.13
C GLU A 549 -26.51 -24.21 0.78
N ALA A 550 -26.67 -24.00 2.08
CA ALA A 550 -27.66 -24.67 2.90
C ALA A 550 -28.30 -23.65 3.84
N VAL A 551 -29.39 -24.09 4.47
CA VAL A 551 -30.03 -23.37 5.57
C VAL A 551 -29.01 -23.15 6.69
N ILE A 552 -28.85 -21.89 7.11
CA ILE A 552 -27.96 -21.50 8.21
C ILE A 552 -28.77 -21.16 9.47
N PRO A 553 -28.17 -21.18 10.67
CA PRO A 553 -28.83 -20.71 11.88
C PRO A 553 -29.28 -19.25 11.75
N ALA A 554 -30.47 -18.93 12.25
CA ALA A 554 -31.06 -17.59 12.19
C ALA A 554 -32.01 -17.36 13.38
N ASN A 555 -32.18 -16.11 13.83
CA ASN A 555 -33.16 -15.78 14.89
C ASN A 555 -34.46 -15.18 14.33
N LEU A 556 -34.46 -14.82 13.05
CA LEU A 556 -35.63 -14.37 12.30
C LEU A 556 -35.69 -15.17 11.00
N VAL A 557 -36.69 -16.02 10.85
CA VAL A 557 -36.90 -16.82 9.64
C VAL A 557 -38.16 -16.33 8.96
N LEU A 558 -38.03 -15.87 7.73
CA LEU A 558 -39.14 -15.47 6.87
C LEU A 558 -39.39 -16.59 5.85
N ARG A 559 -40.66 -16.88 5.59
CA ARG A 559 -41.08 -17.78 4.53
C ARG A 559 -41.95 -17.02 3.55
N VAL A 560 -41.52 -16.96 2.29
CA VAL A 560 -42.27 -16.33 1.20
C VAL A 560 -42.77 -17.43 0.27
N THR A 561 -44.08 -17.59 0.19
CA THR A 561 -44.73 -18.58 -0.68
C THR A 561 -45.60 -17.89 -1.71
N LYS A 562 -46.01 -18.62 -2.75
CA LYS A 562 -46.94 -18.12 -3.77
C LYS A 562 -48.03 -19.16 -4.05
N PRO A 563 -48.94 -19.43 -3.10
CA PRO A 563 -50.08 -20.30 -3.36
C PRO A 563 -51.03 -19.58 -4.33
N GLY A 564 -51.02 -19.97 -5.60
CA GLY A 564 -51.74 -19.28 -6.67
C GLY A 564 -50.93 -18.11 -7.26
N HIS A 565 -51.52 -16.92 -7.35
CA HIS A 565 -50.91 -15.76 -8.02
C HIS A 565 -50.35 -14.69 -7.07
N THR A 566 -50.64 -14.75 -5.77
CA THR A 566 -50.27 -13.70 -4.81
C THR A 566 -49.19 -14.19 -3.84
N PRO A 567 -48.05 -13.48 -3.72
CA PRO A 567 -47.04 -13.78 -2.70
C PRO A 567 -47.61 -13.64 -1.28
N GLN A 568 -47.27 -14.59 -0.41
CA GLN A 568 -47.63 -14.60 1.00
C GLN A 568 -46.37 -14.66 1.86
N LEU A 569 -46.31 -13.83 2.90
CA LEU A 569 -45.21 -13.74 3.84
C LEU A 569 -45.62 -14.36 5.19
N ALA A 570 -44.76 -15.18 5.77
CA ALA A 570 -44.92 -15.73 7.10
C ALA A 570 -43.58 -15.64 7.87
N VAL A 571 -43.65 -15.62 9.21
CA VAL A 571 -42.49 -15.39 10.07
C VAL A 571 -42.43 -16.38 11.23
N ALA A 572 -41.21 -16.78 11.59
CA ALA A 572 -40.86 -17.38 12.85
C ALA A 572 -39.71 -16.58 13.46
N ARG A 573 -39.78 -16.26 14.76
CA ARG A 573 -38.72 -15.54 15.47
C ARG A 573 -38.37 -16.23 16.77
N ARG A 574 -37.10 -16.19 17.15
CA ARG A 574 -36.61 -16.67 18.43
C ARG A 574 -36.16 -15.47 19.26
N LEU A 575 -36.85 -15.27 20.39
CA LEU A 575 -36.55 -14.18 21.32
C LEU A 575 -35.46 -14.62 22.30
N ALA A 576 -34.70 -13.65 22.80
CA ALA A 576 -33.69 -13.91 23.82
C ALA A 576 -34.35 -14.50 25.08
N ASP A 577 -33.73 -15.55 25.65
CA ASP A 577 -34.17 -16.12 26.91
C ASP A 577 -33.77 -15.16 28.06
N PRO A 578 -34.74 -14.59 28.79
CA PRO A 578 -34.44 -13.69 29.92
C PRO A 578 -33.58 -14.37 31.00
N GLN A 579 -33.62 -15.71 31.09
CA GLN A 579 -32.85 -16.49 32.06
C GLN A 579 -31.43 -16.83 31.60
N ARG A 580 -31.09 -16.59 30.33
CA ARG A 580 -29.76 -16.87 29.75
C ARG A 580 -29.22 -15.67 28.96
N PRO A 581 -28.93 -14.54 29.65
CA PRO A 581 -28.37 -13.36 29.00
C PRO A 581 -27.00 -13.68 28.39
N GLY A 582 -26.81 -13.34 27.10
CA GLY A 582 -25.54 -13.49 26.38
C GLY A 582 -25.45 -14.69 25.42
N ILE A 583 -26.43 -15.61 25.41
CA ILE A 583 -26.53 -16.65 24.38
C ILE A 583 -27.39 -16.12 23.24
N GLU A 584 -26.85 -16.06 22.01
CA GLU A 584 -27.61 -15.69 20.82
C GLU A 584 -28.75 -16.69 20.59
N ALA A 585 -29.99 -16.22 20.74
CA ALA A 585 -31.17 -17.06 20.60
C ALA A 585 -31.48 -17.30 19.12
N MET A 586 -30.86 -18.33 18.53
CA MET A 586 -30.99 -18.69 17.12
C MET A 586 -31.68 -20.04 16.95
N PHE A 587 -32.53 -20.18 15.93
CA PHE A 587 -32.92 -21.48 15.39
C PHE A 587 -31.70 -22.12 14.74
N SER A 588 -31.46 -23.39 15.04
CA SER A 588 -30.46 -24.19 14.34
C SER A 588 -30.95 -24.57 12.94
N ALA A 589 -30.01 -24.90 12.05
CA ALA A 589 -30.34 -25.34 10.69
C ALA A 589 -31.30 -26.55 10.65
N ALA A 590 -31.22 -27.44 11.64
CA ALA A 590 -32.07 -28.62 11.75
C ALA A 590 -33.50 -28.31 12.23
N GLU A 591 -33.67 -27.26 13.04
CA GLU A 591 -34.99 -26.83 13.54
C GLU A 591 -35.80 -26.08 12.47
N ILE A 592 -35.11 -25.31 11.62
CA ILE A 592 -35.73 -24.38 10.65
C ILE A 592 -36.79 -25.04 9.73
N PRO A 593 -36.58 -26.25 9.18
CA PRO A 593 -37.59 -26.93 8.38
C PRO A 593 -38.89 -27.27 9.14
N GLN A 594 -38.83 -27.38 10.48
CA GLN A 594 -39.94 -27.84 11.33
C GLN A 594 -40.68 -26.68 12.02
N LEU A 595 -40.29 -25.43 11.77
CA LEU A 595 -40.87 -24.28 12.44
C LEU A 595 -42.35 -24.07 12.07
N ALA A 596 -43.15 -23.72 13.07
CA ALA A 596 -44.46 -23.15 12.87
C ALA A 596 -44.32 -21.67 12.52
N PHE A 597 -44.88 -21.26 11.38
CA PHE A 597 -44.82 -19.87 10.90
C PHE A 597 -46.14 -19.15 11.16
N ALA A 598 -46.07 -17.93 11.68
CA ALA A 598 -47.20 -17.03 11.77
C ALA A 598 -47.37 -16.26 10.45
N ALA A 599 -48.57 -16.27 9.88
CA ALA A 599 -48.86 -15.53 8.66
C ALA A 599 -48.81 -14.01 8.90
N LEU A 600 -48.16 -13.28 8.00
CA LEU A 600 -48.14 -11.82 8.00
C LEU A 600 -49.08 -11.31 6.90
N PRO A 601 -50.23 -10.69 7.27
CA PRO A 601 -51.26 -10.34 6.29
C PRO A 601 -50.82 -9.23 5.32
N ARG A 602 -49.81 -8.42 5.67
CA ARG A 602 -49.20 -7.38 4.82
C ARG A 602 -47.72 -7.18 5.17
N PRO A 603 -46.87 -6.72 4.23
CA PRO A 603 -45.47 -6.38 4.51
C PRO A 603 -45.29 -5.39 5.67
N ALA A 604 -46.23 -4.45 5.88
CA ALA A 604 -46.18 -3.51 7.01
C ALA A 604 -46.17 -4.19 8.40
N ALA A 605 -46.69 -5.41 8.52
CA ALA A 605 -46.63 -6.18 9.77
C ALA A 605 -45.20 -6.63 10.11
N LEU A 606 -44.34 -6.82 9.11
CA LEU A 606 -42.92 -7.09 9.33
C LEU A 606 -42.20 -5.86 9.91
N GLU A 607 -42.54 -4.65 9.47
CA GLU A 607 -41.97 -3.41 10.03
C GLU A 607 -42.30 -3.25 11.52
N ALA A 608 -43.55 -3.56 11.91
CA ALA A 608 -43.96 -3.55 13.31
C ALA A 608 -43.16 -4.55 14.16
N LEU A 609 -42.95 -5.77 13.64
CA LEU A 609 -42.14 -6.80 14.30
C LEU A 609 -40.66 -6.40 14.46
N LEU A 610 -40.09 -5.72 13.47
CA LEU A 610 -38.70 -5.24 13.56
C LEU A 610 -38.57 -4.04 14.50
N SER A 611 -39.66 -3.32 14.76
CA SER A 611 -39.69 -2.11 15.61
C SER A 611 -39.97 -2.38 17.09
N ASP A 612 -40.43 -3.57 17.46
CA ASP A 612 -40.92 -3.85 18.82
C ASP A 612 -39.83 -3.96 19.89
N GLY A 613 -38.55 -3.87 19.50
CA GLY A 613 -37.39 -3.89 20.39
C GLY A 613 -37.07 -5.27 20.97
N GLN A 614 -37.80 -6.33 20.60
CA GLN A 614 -37.61 -7.67 21.19
C GLN A 614 -36.48 -8.46 20.50
N LEU A 615 -36.01 -8.01 19.33
CA LEU A 615 -34.90 -8.61 18.59
C LEU A 615 -33.64 -7.75 18.73
N ALA A 616 -32.75 -8.12 19.67
CA ALA A 616 -31.54 -7.34 19.96
C ALA A 616 -30.52 -7.30 18.81
N SER A 617 -30.54 -8.26 17.87
CA SER A 617 -29.66 -8.32 16.69
C SER A 617 -30.25 -9.26 15.64
N PRO A 618 -31.14 -8.79 14.75
CA PRO A 618 -31.80 -9.65 13.77
C PRO A 618 -30.78 -10.21 12.75
N ARG A 619 -30.81 -11.53 12.55
CA ARG A 619 -30.14 -12.26 11.47
C ARG A 619 -31.23 -12.94 10.63
N PRO A 620 -31.74 -12.26 9.60
CA PRO A 620 -32.84 -12.76 8.78
C PRO A 620 -32.38 -13.87 7.84
N LEU A 621 -33.06 -15.01 7.88
CA LEU A 621 -33.03 -16.03 6.84
C LEU A 621 -34.37 -16.04 6.10
N VAL A 622 -34.33 -15.95 4.78
CA VAL A 622 -35.52 -15.99 3.91
C VAL A 622 -35.56 -17.32 3.18
N LEU A 623 -36.65 -18.05 3.37
CA LEU A 623 -37.01 -19.25 2.61
C LEU A 623 -38.04 -18.85 1.56
N ALA A 624 -37.69 -18.89 0.27
CA ALA A 624 -38.55 -18.38 -0.79
C ALA A 624 -38.94 -19.46 -1.81
N ALA A 625 -40.20 -19.50 -2.20
CA ALA A 625 -40.70 -20.42 -3.21
C ALA A 625 -40.09 -20.13 -4.60
N ALA A 626 -39.65 -21.19 -5.28
CA ALA A 626 -39.01 -21.10 -6.60
C ALA A 626 -39.87 -20.45 -7.72
N SER A 627 -41.20 -20.35 -7.53
CA SER A 627 -42.16 -19.73 -8.46
C SER A 627 -42.29 -18.22 -8.35
N LEU A 628 -41.69 -17.59 -7.34
CA LEU A 628 -41.68 -16.13 -7.19
C LEU A 628 -40.76 -15.49 -8.24
N SER A 629 -41.11 -14.29 -8.71
CA SER A 629 -40.14 -13.44 -9.40
C SER A 629 -39.26 -12.67 -8.42
N TRP A 630 -38.12 -12.16 -8.90
CA TRP A 630 -37.22 -11.35 -8.11
C TRP A 630 -37.91 -10.08 -7.59
N ALA A 631 -38.70 -9.41 -8.44
CA ALA A 631 -39.49 -8.25 -8.04
C ALA A 631 -40.55 -8.57 -6.98
N GLU A 632 -41.21 -9.72 -7.10
CA GLU A 632 -42.20 -10.16 -6.11
C GLU A 632 -41.55 -10.43 -4.75
N LEU A 633 -40.37 -11.06 -4.73
CA LEU A 633 -39.62 -11.31 -3.51
C LEU A 633 -39.17 -9.99 -2.85
N THR A 634 -38.50 -9.11 -3.60
CA THR A 634 -37.95 -7.86 -3.03
C THR A 634 -39.05 -6.93 -2.52
N ALA A 635 -40.23 -6.93 -3.15
CA ALA A 635 -41.41 -6.21 -2.65
C ALA A 635 -41.87 -6.72 -1.27
N GLN A 636 -41.81 -8.04 -1.01
CA GLN A 636 -42.16 -8.61 0.30
C GLN A 636 -41.11 -8.30 1.37
N LEU A 637 -39.85 -8.09 0.98
CA LEU A 637 -38.73 -7.84 1.89
C LEU A 637 -38.46 -6.36 2.15
N GLY A 638 -39.23 -5.44 1.57
CA GLY A 638 -39.07 -3.98 1.71
C GLY A 638 -38.71 -3.48 3.12
N PRO A 639 -39.39 -3.91 4.19
CA PRO A 639 -39.04 -3.55 5.58
C PRO A 639 -37.60 -3.89 6.00
N LEU A 640 -37.06 -5.04 5.58
CA LEU A 640 -35.66 -5.39 5.84
C LEU A 640 -34.70 -4.49 5.06
N LEU A 641 -35.05 -4.20 3.79
CA LEU A 641 -34.24 -3.36 2.91
C LEU A 641 -34.17 -1.90 3.40
N ASN A 642 -35.29 -1.35 3.86
CA ASN A 642 -35.38 -0.01 4.44
C ASN A 642 -34.48 0.19 5.66
N ARG A 643 -34.16 -0.91 6.36
CA ARG A 643 -33.27 -0.92 7.52
C ARG A 643 -31.84 -1.34 7.20
N SER A 644 -31.52 -1.57 5.93
CA SER A 644 -30.22 -2.08 5.48
C SER A 644 -29.77 -3.35 6.21
N LEU A 645 -30.72 -4.21 6.59
CA LEU A 645 -30.42 -5.46 7.28
C LEU A 645 -29.89 -6.49 6.28
N PRO A 646 -28.64 -6.98 6.42
CA PRO A 646 -28.14 -8.09 5.61
C PRO A 646 -29.02 -9.31 5.84
N LEU A 647 -29.28 -10.10 4.79
CA LEU A 647 -30.10 -11.29 4.90
C LEU A 647 -29.55 -12.42 4.05
N ASP A 648 -29.91 -13.65 4.44
CA ASP A 648 -29.58 -14.86 3.71
C ASP A 648 -30.82 -15.40 3.01
N LEU A 649 -30.71 -15.82 1.75
CA LEU A 649 -31.81 -16.31 0.93
C LEU A 649 -31.56 -17.74 0.46
N VAL A 650 -32.50 -18.62 0.79
CA VAL A 650 -32.56 -20.01 0.32
C VAL A 650 -33.82 -20.20 -0.51
N VAL A 651 -33.66 -20.63 -1.75
CA VAL A 651 -34.78 -20.98 -2.65
C VAL A 651 -35.22 -22.42 -2.37
N GLN A 652 -36.52 -22.64 -2.19
CA GLN A 652 -37.15 -23.93 -1.90
C GLN A 652 -38.15 -24.35 -2.97
#